data_AF-A0A933HB65-F1
#
_entry.id   AF-A0A933HB65-F1
#
_cell.length_a   1.000
_cell.length_b   1.000
_cell.length_c   1.000
_cell.angle_alpha   90.00
_cell.angle_beta   90.00
_cell.angle_gamma   90.00
#
_symmetry.space_group_name_H-M   'P 1'
#
loop_
_entity.id
_entity.type
_entity.pdbx_description
1 polymer ?
#
loop_
_entity_poly.entity_id
_entity_poly.type
_entity_poly.pdbx_seq_one_letter_code
_entity_poly.pdbx_strand_id
1 'polypeptide(L)'
;METSVAPRVITFSGPKDGVGKTSIALNLALAWANYQKRNVLIIPLDPMCRQEHAQFLGLNPPSIAEIIRSLGRESAGALGSLLKGKIPISQWGVGVLPLSKRRADVPKLSPDVILPIFSRLSQNFDLFIDVDPYFPMQVFSFDISDMVFWVTGSNVGGLHATANIFREINELHFALNKFEIVVNLYDLPGAISPKEVEKFFKQMGKDILAFMPWEDALGTLSNQNRILIVEQPNSQWIRILRVLLGAVTEIKPIEKQWVSNLSSQEFSHGSDMLWRPMERQSEAPAAQQSQEAKSAGVRTDVPTFWDDLKQKLHRDVVTSMELERIKISDDGQANQETRKKVDSIINSLLQKESSVQLTREQRVKFINELLDEILGLGPIEELTRDPSITEIMVNAPDRVYIERAGKLILTKYKFRNEEQIVQVMKRIVAPLGRRIDESVPLVDARLKDGSRVNAIIPPLSVSGPTLTIRRFSQKPFTDEELIKKGSVSLDCVEFMKACVKLRKDIIISGGTGTGKTTFLNMLSSYIPEDERIVTVEDTAELKLQQDHWVRLESRPPNIEGKGEVTIRDLVRNCLRMRPDRIVVGEVRGQEALDMLQAMNTGHEGSLATIHANTPRDALTRLEAMCLMAGAELPIWALREMISSAVHVIVQLTRFSDGTRKVTAVTEITGREENQILTHDIFRYYQTGLDSSSKVIGYFTATGDPPRFFKDFETHGMRVPIEMFWTEEQKKQRLNK
;
A
#
# COMPACT_ATOMS: atom_id res chain seq x y z
N MET A 1 23.51 34.66 41.09
CA MET A 1 22.43 34.96 40.13
C MET A 1 22.92 34.50 38.77
N GLU A 2 22.68 33.23 38.41
CA GLU A 2 22.91 32.77 37.04
C GLU A 2 21.84 33.40 36.16
N THR A 3 22.27 34.19 35.17
CA THR A 3 21.40 34.79 34.16
C THR A 3 20.67 33.65 33.44
N SER A 4 19.36 33.51 33.62
CA SER A 4 18.58 32.47 32.97
C SER A 4 18.51 32.77 31.47
N VAL A 5 19.42 32.18 30.69
CA VAL A 5 19.36 32.25 29.24
C VAL A 5 18.07 31.56 28.81
N ALA A 6 17.18 32.32 28.18
CA ALA A 6 15.92 31.79 27.66
C ALA A 6 16.22 30.61 26.69
N PRO A 7 15.41 29.54 26.75
CA PRO A 7 15.71 28.31 26.04
C PRO A 7 15.42 28.40 24.55
N ARG A 8 16.23 27.70 23.77
CA ARG A 8 16.02 27.56 22.33
C ARG A 8 15.14 26.36 22.05
N VAL A 9 14.19 26.53 21.13
CA VAL A 9 13.38 25.45 20.57
C VAL A 9 13.62 25.43 19.08
N ILE A 10 14.21 24.34 18.60
CA ILE A 10 14.59 24.12 17.21
C ILE A 10 13.79 22.95 16.69
N THR A 11 13.05 23.14 15.60
CA THR A 11 12.29 22.07 14.95
C THR A 11 12.99 21.59 13.68
N PHE A 12 12.98 20.28 13.46
CA PHE A 12 13.41 19.63 12.23
C PHE A 12 12.17 19.09 11.52
N SER A 13 11.92 19.58 10.31
CA SER A 13 10.73 19.25 9.52
C SER A 13 11.09 19.21 8.03
N GLY A 14 10.18 18.74 7.18
CA GLY A 14 10.42 18.60 5.74
C GLY A 14 9.75 17.36 5.15
N PRO A 15 9.75 17.20 3.81
CA PRO A 15 8.98 16.16 3.11
C PRO A 15 9.29 14.72 3.54
N LYS A 16 8.43 13.77 3.11
CA LYS A 16 8.46 12.35 3.55
C LYS A 16 9.70 11.57 3.11
N ASP A 17 10.50 12.09 2.18
CA ASP A 17 11.40 11.32 1.30
C ASP A 17 12.65 10.73 1.99
N GLY A 18 12.63 10.47 3.30
CA GLY A 18 13.76 9.87 4.01
C GLY A 18 15.01 10.75 4.00
N VAL A 19 14.83 12.07 3.91
CA VAL A 19 15.88 13.08 3.66
C VAL A 19 16.90 13.26 4.80
N GLY A 20 16.93 12.40 5.81
CA GLY A 20 17.91 12.44 6.90
C GLY A 20 17.63 13.41 8.05
N LYS A 21 16.37 13.84 8.25
CA LYS A 21 15.94 14.74 9.37
C LYS A 21 16.49 14.28 10.73
N THR A 22 16.19 13.04 11.09
CA THR A 22 16.59 12.42 12.37
C THR A 22 18.11 12.40 12.55
N SER A 23 18.87 12.11 11.49
CA SER A 23 20.34 12.12 11.54
C SER A 23 20.90 13.53 11.74
N ILE A 24 20.33 14.54 11.07
CA ILE A 24 20.72 15.95 11.25
C ILE A 24 20.37 16.42 12.67
N ALA A 25 19.15 16.15 13.14
CA ALA A 25 18.69 16.53 14.46
C ALA A 25 19.60 15.95 15.56
N LEU A 26 19.93 14.66 15.49
CA LEU A 26 20.78 13.99 16.45
C LEU A 26 22.21 14.57 16.45
N ASN A 27 22.86 14.61 15.29
CA ASN A 27 24.26 15.09 15.22
C ASN A 27 24.36 16.58 15.61
N LEU A 28 23.38 17.41 15.24
CA LEU A 28 23.36 18.81 15.62
C LEU A 28 23.11 19.00 17.12
N ALA A 29 22.24 18.18 17.74
CA ALA A 29 22.02 18.20 19.18
C ALA A 29 23.31 17.89 19.96
N LEU A 30 24.08 16.89 19.52
CA LEU A 30 25.38 16.56 20.12
C LEU A 30 26.38 17.71 19.96
N ALA A 31 26.44 18.32 18.77
CA ALA A 31 27.30 19.47 18.51
C ALA A 31 26.94 20.66 19.41
N TRP A 32 25.64 20.93 19.56
CA TRP A 32 25.12 22.05 20.36
C TRP A 32 25.32 21.84 21.86
N ALA A 33 25.02 20.64 22.38
CA ALA A 33 25.25 20.30 23.78
C ALA A 33 26.71 20.49 24.17
N ASN A 34 27.63 20.06 23.30
CA ASN A 34 29.06 20.25 23.48
C ASN A 34 29.47 21.74 23.42
N TYR A 35 28.85 22.54 22.55
CA TYR A 35 29.15 23.96 22.38
C TYR A 35 28.68 24.83 23.57
N GLN A 36 27.41 24.72 23.97
CA GLN A 36 26.83 25.54 25.05
C GLN A 36 27.10 24.99 26.46
N LYS A 37 27.51 23.72 26.58
CA LYS A 37 27.59 23.00 27.87
C LYS A 37 26.27 22.99 28.65
N ARG A 38 25.14 23.12 27.94
CA ARG A 38 23.77 22.95 28.45
C ARG A 38 23.18 21.69 27.82
N ASN A 39 22.44 20.92 28.61
CA ASN A 39 21.83 19.70 28.11
C ASN A 39 20.76 20.01 27.05
N VAL A 40 20.72 19.18 26.02
CA VAL A 40 19.73 19.25 24.94
C VAL A 40 18.76 18.11 25.10
N LEU A 41 17.47 18.39 24.91
CA LEU A 41 16.42 17.38 24.94
C LEU A 41 15.82 17.24 23.53
N ILE A 42 16.04 16.08 22.91
CA ILE A 42 15.36 15.74 21.68
C ILE A 42 13.95 15.24 22.02
N ILE A 43 12.93 15.82 21.38
CA ILE A 43 11.54 15.43 21.53
C ILE A 43 11.04 14.90 20.18
N PRO A 44 11.03 13.58 19.97
CA PRO A 44 10.47 12.97 18.79
C PRO A 44 8.94 13.06 18.85
N LEU A 45 8.36 13.87 17.96
CA LEU A 45 6.94 13.92 17.66
C LEU A 45 6.64 12.97 16.50
N ASP A 46 6.92 11.69 16.75
CA ASP A 46 6.65 10.60 15.83
C ASP A 46 5.33 9.93 16.24
N PRO A 47 4.28 10.01 15.42
CA PRO A 47 3.04 9.32 15.71
C PRO A 47 3.29 7.82 15.87
N MET A 48 4.20 7.22 15.07
CA MET A 48 4.41 5.77 15.03
C MET A 48 5.19 5.18 16.20
N CYS A 49 5.69 6.02 17.13
CA CYS A 49 6.43 5.65 18.34
C CYS A 49 7.70 4.81 18.07
N ARG A 50 8.46 5.10 17.00
CA ARG A 50 9.64 4.31 16.55
C ARG A 50 10.85 4.37 17.47
N GLN A 51 11.00 5.44 18.26
CA GLN A 51 12.06 5.61 19.28
C GLN A 51 13.52 5.60 18.73
N GLU A 52 13.73 6.01 17.47
CA GLU A 52 15.03 5.99 16.78
C GLU A 52 16.15 6.73 17.55
N HIS A 53 15.89 7.96 18.02
CA HIS A 53 16.87 8.75 18.79
C HIS A 53 17.32 8.06 20.08
N ALA A 54 16.39 7.44 20.81
CA ALA A 54 16.69 6.74 22.05
C ALA A 54 17.57 5.51 21.78
N GLN A 55 17.30 4.79 20.69
CA GLN A 55 18.11 3.67 20.24
C GLN A 55 19.54 4.11 19.89
N PHE A 56 19.72 5.19 19.12
CA PHE A 56 21.05 5.69 18.75
C PHE A 56 21.88 6.16 19.95
N LEU A 57 21.25 6.69 20.99
CA LEU A 57 21.93 7.11 22.21
C LEU A 57 22.08 5.98 23.25
N GLY A 58 21.54 4.78 22.98
CA GLY A 58 21.55 3.67 23.94
C GLY A 58 20.76 3.97 25.21
N LEU A 59 19.70 4.79 25.12
CA LEU A 59 18.88 5.22 26.25
C LEU A 59 17.53 4.50 26.26
N ASN A 60 16.96 4.31 27.45
CA ASN A 60 15.58 3.86 27.63
C ASN A 60 14.77 4.92 28.41
N PRO A 61 14.44 6.06 27.77
CA PRO A 61 13.76 7.16 28.46
C PRO A 61 12.29 6.82 28.77
N PRO A 62 11.68 7.47 29.77
CA PRO A 62 10.22 7.49 29.89
C PRO A 62 9.61 8.28 28.72
N SER A 63 8.33 8.07 28.43
CA SER A 63 7.58 8.88 27.48
C SER A 63 6.68 9.94 28.15
N ILE A 64 6.30 10.97 27.40
CA ILE A 64 5.34 12.00 27.86
C ILE A 64 4.04 11.34 28.34
N ALA A 65 3.53 10.35 27.59
CA ALA A 65 2.35 9.57 27.98
C ALA A 65 2.48 8.87 29.34
N GLU A 66 3.64 8.27 29.62
CA GLU A 66 3.91 7.57 30.88
C GLU A 66 4.03 8.54 32.05
N ILE A 67 4.68 9.68 31.82
CA ILE A 67 4.80 10.76 32.81
C ILE A 67 3.42 11.25 33.21
N ILE A 68 2.55 11.57 32.24
CA ILE A 68 1.18 12.02 32.49
C ILE A 68 0.38 10.96 33.26
N ARG A 69 0.48 9.68 32.88
CA ARG A 69 -0.18 8.57 33.58
C ARG A 69 0.27 8.45 35.04
N SER A 70 1.55 8.65 35.31
CA SER A 70 2.11 8.51 36.66
C SER A 70 1.79 9.66 37.62
N LEU A 71 1.50 10.86 37.09
CA LEU A 71 1.39 12.09 37.90
C LEU A 71 -0.03 12.67 37.97
N GLY A 72 -0.95 12.22 37.10
CA GLY A 72 -2.31 12.77 36.99
C GLY A 72 -2.36 14.11 36.26
N ARG A 73 -3.45 14.37 35.51
CA ARG A 73 -3.58 15.56 34.63
C ARG A 73 -3.53 16.90 35.38
N GLU A 74 -3.96 16.93 36.65
CA GLU A 74 -4.10 18.17 37.43
C GLU A 74 -2.78 18.70 38.02
N SER A 75 -1.68 17.95 37.91
CA SER A 75 -0.38 18.30 38.47
C SER A 75 0.63 18.83 37.44
N ALA A 76 0.20 19.18 36.21
CA ALA A 76 1.07 19.61 35.11
C ALA A 76 2.00 20.78 35.47
N GLY A 77 1.59 21.65 36.41
CA GLY A 77 2.40 22.75 36.91
C GLY A 77 3.64 22.34 37.72
N ALA A 78 3.63 21.17 38.37
CA ALA A 78 4.71 20.65 39.22
C ALA A 78 5.73 19.76 38.46
N LEU A 79 5.50 19.51 37.16
CA LEU A 79 6.27 18.54 36.36
C LEU A 79 7.75 18.95 36.17
N GLY A 80 8.05 20.24 36.02
CA GLY A 80 9.40 20.71 35.66
C GLY A 80 10.49 20.37 36.67
N SER A 81 10.19 20.45 37.96
CA SER A 81 11.12 20.11 39.04
C SER A 81 11.20 18.60 39.29
N LEU A 82 10.09 17.87 39.13
CA LEU A 82 10.00 16.41 39.31
C LEU A 82 10.64 15.61 38.16
N LEU A 83 10.77 16.21 36.97
CA LEU A 83 11.44 15.59 35.81
C LEU A 83 12.96 15.74 35.83
N LYS A 84 13.48 16.69 36.63
CA LYS A 84 14.92 16.87 36.82
C LYS A 84 15.49 15.64 37.54
N GLY A 85 16.24 14.82 36.80
CA GLY A 85 16.84 13.56 37.27
C GLY A 85 16.12 12.28 36.83
N LYS A 86 14.94 12.37 36.19
CA LYS A 86 14.21 11.20 35.66
C LYS A 86 14.37 10.98 34.16
N ILE A 87 14.83 11.99 33.43
CA ILE A 87 15.13 11.87 32.00
C ILE A 87 16.59 11.42 31.85
N PRO A 88 16.87 10.22 31.30
CA PRO A 88 18.23 9.79 31.04
C PRO A 88 18.92 10.75 30.06
N ILE A 89 20.11 11.22 30.43
CA ILE A 89 20.97 12.04 29.59
C ILE A 89 22.17 11.17 29.19
N SER A 90 22.49 11.13 27.90
CA SER A 90 23.68 10.45 27.40
C SER A 90 24.96 11.13 27.89
N GLN A 91 26.09 10.43 27.74
CA GLN A 91 27.42 10.98 28.05
C GLN A 91 27.77 12.26 27.27
N TRP A 92 27.06 12.56 26.18
CA TRP A 92 27.25 13.75 25.35
C TRP A 92 26.31 14.92 25.72
N GLY A 93 25.58 14.84 26.84
CA GLY A 93 24.69 15.91 27.29
C GLY A 93 23.35 15.97 26.54
N VAL A 94 22.99 14.92 25.79
CA VAL A 94 21.74 14.84 25.02
C VAL A 94 20.81 13.80 25.62
N GLY A 95 19.59 14.19 25.94
CA GLY A 95 18.50 13.30 26.34
C GLY A 95 17.44 13.15 25.26
N VAL A 96 16.54 12.18 25.42
CA VAL A 96 15.39 11.98 24.54
C VAL A 96 14.12 11.85 25.38
N LEU A 97 13.04 12.50 24.95
CA LEU A 97 11.72 12.36 25.58
C LEU A 97 10.67 12.08 24.50
N PRO A 98 10.39 10.80 24.18
CA PRO A 98 9.40 10.44 23.17
C PRO A 98 7.98 10.81 23.61
N LEU A 99 7.13 11.14 22.64
CA LEU A 99 5.72 11.42 22.86
C LEU A 99 5.00 10.25 23.57
N SER A 100 5.19 9.03 23.05
CA SER A 100 4.68 7.79 23.63
C SER A 100 5.54 6.60 23.21
N LYS A 101 5.46 5.49 23.96
CA LYS A 101 5.91 4.15 23.53
C LYS A 101 4.80 3.32 22.88
N ARG A 102 3.56 3.80 22.97
CA ARG A 102 2.35 3.13 22.46
C ARG A 102 1.54 4.09 21.60
N ARG A 103 1.25 3.70 20.36
CA ARG A 103 0.47 4.50 19.40
C ARG A 103 -0.89 4.91 19.94
N ALA A 104 -1.56 4.03 20.68
CA ALA A 104 -2.88 4.28 21.28
C ALA A 104 -2.91 5.44 22.31
N ASP A 105 -1.75 5.88 22.81
CA ASP A 105 -1.68 7.03 23.71
C ASP A 105 -1.59 8.36 22.94
N VAL A 106 -1.16 8.35 21.67
CA VAL A 106 -0.89 9.56 20.87
C VAL A 106 -2.12 10.47 20.70
N PRO A 107 -3.34 9.96 20.41
CA PRO A 107 -4.54 10.81 20.34
C PRO A 107 -4.85 11.61 21.62
N LYS A 108 -4.30 11.19 22.78
CA LYS A 108 -4.56 11.82 24.08
C LYS A 108 -3.56 12.93 24.42
N LEU A 109 -2.59 13.18 23.54
CA LEU A 109 -1.46 14.09 23.75
C LEU A 109 -1.61 15.33 22.86
N SER A 110 -2.75 16.00 22.99
CA SER A 110 -3.03 17.24 22.26
C SER A 110 -2.12 18.39 22.72
N PRO A 111 -2.02 19.48 21.93
CA PRO A 111 -1.24 20.67 22.28
C PRO A 111 -1.47 21.17 23.70
N ASP A 112 -2.73 21.29 24.15
CA ASP A 112 -3.08 21.78 25.48
C ASP A 112 -2.50 20.92 26.61
N VAL A 113 -2.32 19.62 26.36
CA VAL A 113 -1.76 18.68 27.34
C VAL A 113 -0.24 18.76 27.40
N ILE A 114 0.41 18.89 26.25
CA ILE A 114 1.88 18.81 26.15
C ILE A 114 2.56 20.17 26.33
N LEU A 115 1.89 21.27 25.98
CA LEU A 115 2.48 22.61 25.97
C LEU A 115 2.98 23.05 27.36
N PRO A 116 2.24 22.81 28.47
CA PRO A 116 2.77 23.07 29.81
C PRO A 116 4.03 22.27 30.13
N ILE A 117 4.14 21.05 29.59
CA ILE A 117 5.30 20.17 29.77
C ILE A 117 6.52 20.75 29.06
N PHE A 118 6.36 21.14 27.79
CA PHE A 118 7.45 21.74 27.00
C PHE A 118 7.92 23.05 27.62
N SER A 119 6.98 23.92 28.04
CA SER A 119 7.30 25.17 28.72
C SER A 119 8.17 24.94 29.95
N ARG A 120 7.86 23.92 30.76
CA ARG A 120 8.67 23.57 31.94
C ARG A 120 10.00 22.91 31.61
N LEU A 121 10.04 22.01 30.63
CA LEU A 121 11.30 21.38 30.18
C LEU A 121 12.29 22.41 29.66
N SER A 122 11.79 23.42 28.95
CA SER A 122 12.59 24.52 28.43
C SER A 122 13.36 25.28 29.52
N GLN A 123 12.90 25.29 30.77
CA GLN A 123 13.64 25.93 31.87
C GLN A 123 14.99 25.29 32.16
N ASN A 124 15.18 24.00 31.79
CA ASN A 124 16.40 23.26 32.04
C ASN A 124 17.11 22.79 30.76
N PHE A 125 16.39 22.66 29.64
CA PHE A 125 16.92 22.12 28.39
C PHE A 125 16.69 23.08 27.23
N ASP A 126 17.60 23.08 26.26
CA ASP A 126 17.23 23.48 24.90
C ASP A 126 16.48 22.31 24.23
N LEU A 127 15.41 22.60 23.51
CA LEU A 127 14.50 21.59 22.96
C LEU A 127 14.73 21.43 21.46
N PHE A 128 15.03 20.21 21.03
CA PHE A 128 15.16 19.85 19.62
C PHE A 128 13.96 18.97 19.25
N ILE A 129 13.04 19.49 18.45
CA ILE A 129 11.81 18.80 18.07
C ILE A 129 12.01 18.14 16.71
N ASP A 130 11.96 16.82 16.65
CA ASP A 130 11.95 16.06 15.40
C ASP A 130 10.51 15.65 15.09
N VAL A 131 9.89 16.26 14.08
CA VAL A 131 8.47 16.09 13.78
C VAL A 131 8.23 15.40 12.44
N ASP A 132 7.32 14.43 12.46
CA ASP A 132 6.90 13.73 11.24
C ASP A 132 6.01 14.65 10.36
N PRO A 133 6.25 14.73 9.03
CA PRO A 133 5.61 15.72 8.16
C PRO A 133 4.11 15.58 7.95
N TYR A 134 3.48 14.48 8.36
CA TYR A 134 2.03 14.30 8.28
C TYR A 134 1.34 14.34 9.64
N PHE A 135 2.09 14.59 10.70
CA PHE A 135 1.54 14.66 12.03
C PHE A 135 0.99 16.06 12.30
N PRO A 136 -0.28 16.23 12.76
CA PRO A 136 -0.84 17.56 13.04
C PRO A 136 0.05 18.41 13.96
N MET A 137 0.81 17.76 14.83
CA MET A 137 1.82 18.37 15.70
C MET A 137 2.91 19.16 14.96
N GLN A 138 3.02 19.05 13.64
CA GLN A 138 3.91 19.88 12.82
C GLN A 138 3.56 21.36 12.97
N VAL A 139 2.28 21.73 12.90
CA VAL A 139 1.79 23.11 13.10
C VAL A 139 2.15 23.61 14.50
N PHE A 140 1.84 22.82 15.53
CA PHE A 140 2.23 23.09 16.92
C PHE A 140 3.74 23.33 17.06
N SER A 141 4.56 22.49 16.42
CA SER A 141 6.01 22.59 16.51
C SER A 141 6.49 23.90 15.91
N PHE A 142 5.87 24.36 14.82
CA PHE A 142 6.17 25.65 14.23
C PHE A 142 5.81 26.80 15.17
N ASP A 143 4.65 26.77 15.83
CA ASP A 143 4.22 27.84 16.74
C ASP A 143 5.25 28.13 17.85
N ILE A 144 5.85 27.07 18.42
CA ILE A 144 6.74 27.19 19.60
C ILE A 144 8.23 27.32 19.26
N SER A 145 8.61 27.19 17.98
CA SER A 145 10.02 27.17 17.55
C SER A 145 10.60 28.57 17.35
N ASP A 146 11.85 28.76 17.78
CA ASP A 146 12.64 29.94 17.41
C ASP A 146 13.18 29.80 15.98
N MET A 147 13.45 28.57 15.56
CA MET A 147 13.96 28.24 14.24
C MET A 147 13.47 26.86 13.80
N VAL A 148 13.23 26.72 12.50
CA VAL A 148 12.84 25.46 11.86
C VAL A 148 13.87 25.15 10.78
N PHE A 149 14.59 24.04 10.93
CA PHE A 149 15.35 23.48 9.83
C PHE A 149 14.42 22.68 8.93
N TRP A 150 14.16 23.21 7.73
CA TRP A 150 13.43 22.51 6.69
C TRP A 150 14.40 21.68 5.86
N VAL A 151 14.44 20.37 6.13
CA VAL A 151 15.34 19.43 5.44
C VAL A 151 14.62 18.84 4.25
N THR A 152 15.21 18.96 3.05
CA THR A 152 14.66 18.39 1.81
C THR A 152 15.75 17.80 0.93
N GLY A 153 15.37 16.99 -0.07
CA GLY A 153 16.29 16.50 -1.09
C GLY A 153 16.34 17.40 -2.32
N SER A 154 17.35 17.20 -3.17
CA SER A 154 17.53 17.91 -4.46
C SER A 154 16.82 17.22 -5.64
N ASN A 155 15.71 16.53 -5.41
CA ASN A 155 14.93 15.88 -6.47
C ASN A 155 13.59 16.60 -6.71
N VAL A 156 13.02 16.42 -7.91
CA VAL A 156 11.78 17.09 -8.33
C VAL A 156 10.64 16.88 -7.33
N GLY A 157 10.48 15.65 -6.82
CA GLY A 157 9.44 15.32 -5.84
C GLY A 157 9.58 16.09 -4.53
N GLY A 158 10.77 16.09 -3.93
CA GLY A 158 11.07 16.79 -2.69
C GLY A 158 10.95 18.31 -2.80
N LEU A 159 11.36 18.88 -3.95
CA LEU A 159 11.19 20.31 -4.23
C LEU A 159 9.71 20.68 -4.38
N HIS A 160 8.93 19.95 -5.17
CA HIS A 160 7.49 20.21 -5.33
C HIS A 160 6.72 20.03 -4.02
N ALA A 161 7.02 18.98 -3.24
CA ALA A 161 6.42 18.77 -1.93
C ALA A 161 6.75 19.94 -0.97
N THR A 162 8.00 20.42 -1.01
CA THR A 162 8.40 21.62 -0.26
C THR A 162 7.61 22.85 -0.70
N ALA A 163 7.47 23.13 -1.99
CA ALA A 163 6.71 24.28 -2.47
C ALA A 163 5.21 24.22 -2.12
N ASN A 164 4.61 23.03 -2.08
CA ASN A 164 3.22 22.87 -1.64
C ASN A 164 3.08 23.23 -0.15
N ILE A 165 3.93 22.66 0.71
CA ILE A 165 3.83 22.90 2.15
C ILE A 165 4.19 24.34 2.50
N PHE A 166 5.15 24.97 1.82
CA PHE A 166 5.45 26.38 2.05
C PHE A 166 4.31 27.33 1.65
N ARG A 167 3.49 26.94 0.66
CA ARG A 167 2.24 27.67 0.37
C ARG A 167 1.27 27.60 1.55
N GLU A 168 1.06 26.41 2.11
CA GLU A 168 0.22 26.20 3.28
C GLU A 168 0.76 26.96 4.52
N ILE A 169 2.08 26.91 4.77
CA ILE A 169 2.74 27.65 5.86
C ILE A 169 2.49 29.16 5.71
N ASN A 170 2.54 29.68 4.48
CA ASN A 170 2.29 31.09 4.19
C ASN A 170 0.81 31.47 4.35
N GLU A 171 -0.12 30.59 3.95
CA GLU A 171 -1.57 30.74 4.17
C GLU A 171 -1.92 30.72 5.66
N LEU A 172 -1.23 29.92 6.47
CA LEU A 172 -1.34 29.88 7.94
C LEU A 172 -0.61 31.03 8.64
N HIS A 173 -0.06 31.99 7.87
CA HIS A 173 0.62 33.20 8.37
C HIS A 173 1.80 32.93 9.31
N PHE A 174 2.47 31.79 9.15
CA PHE A 174 3.71 31.54 9.86
C PHE A 174 4.82 32.47 9.34
N ALA A 175 5.59 33.04 10.27
CA ALA A 175 6.72 33.89 9.93
C ALA A 175 7.77 33.07 9.14
N LEU A 176 7.82 33.27 7.82
CA LEU A 176 8.68 32.48 6.95
C LEU A 176 10.15 32.60 7.35
N ASN A 177 10.60 33.75 7.86
CA ASN A 177 11.98 33.99 8.28
C ASN A 177 12.54 32.99 9.31
N LYS A 178 11.72 32.26 10.06
CA LYS A 178 12.19 31.22 10.99
C LYS A 178 12.60 29.91 10.30
N PHE A 179 12.27 29.74 9.02
CA PHE A 179 12.54 28.51 8.26
C PHE A 179 13.86 28.60 7.49
N GLU A 180 14.83 27.82 7.93
CA GLU A 180 16.14 27.66 7.29
C GLU A 180 16.15 26.42 6.39
N ILE A 181 16.44 26.61 5.10
CA ILE A 181 16.40 25.51 4.12
C ILE A 181 17.71 24.73 4.14
N VAL A 182 17.62 23.42 4.37
CA VAL A 182 18.76 22.49 4.32
C VAL A 182 18.50 21.46 3.23
N VAL A 183 19.31 21.49 2.17
CA VAL A 183 19.21 20.52 1.07
C VAL A 183 20.18 19.39 1.34
N ASN A 184 19.66 18.23 1.73
CA ASN A 184 20.46 17.04 2.01
C ASN A 184 20.57 16.12 0.79
N LEU A 185 21.61 15.29 0.76
CA LEU A 185 21.91 14.36 -0.32
C LEU A 185 22.08 15.06 -1.68
N TYR A 186 22.67 16.26 -1.68
CA TYR A 186 22.65 17.12 -2.87
C TYR A 186 23.47 16.57 -4.05
N ASP A 187 24.45 15.71 -3.77
CA ASP A 187 25.37 15.08 -4.71
C ASP A 187 25.03 13.59 -4.98
N LEU A 188 23.84 13.14 -4.55
CA LEU A 188 23.33 11.82 -4.89
C LEU A 188 23.17 11.69 -6.41
N PRO A 189 23.48 10.53 -7.03
CA PRO A 189 23.28 10.34 -8.46
C PRO A 189 21.85 10.68 -8.91
N GLY A 190 21.73 11.55 -9.91
CA GLY A 190 20.43 12.04 -10.41
C GLY A 190 19.85 13.26 -9.67
N ALA A 191 20.58 13.82 -8.69
CA ALA A 191 20.22 15.08 -8.06
C ALA A 191 20.19 16.26 -9.04
N ILE A 192 19.24 17.18 -8.83
CA ILE A 192 19.19 18.47 -9.51
C ILE A 192 20.40 19.30 -9.08
N SER A 193 20.97 20.05 -10.02
CA SER A 193 22.18 20.82 -9.75
C SER A 193 21.95 21.88 -8.64
N PRO A 194 22.93 22.14 -7.75
CA PRO A 194 22.78 23.14 -6.68
C PRO A 194 22.32 24.52 -7.18
N LYS A 195 22.78 24.94 -8.36
CA LYS A 195 22.37 26.21 -9.00
C LYS A 195 20.88 26.27 -9.32
N GLU A 196 20.31 25.17 -9.80
CA GLU A 196 18.88 25.09 -10.11
C GLU A 196 18.05 25.03 -8.83
N VAL A 197 18.52 24.31 -7.81
CA VAL A 197 17.87 24.26 -6.50
C VAL A 197 17.89 25.63 -5.82
N GLU A 198 19.01 26.37 -5.88
CA GLU A 198 19.10 27.76 -5.43
C GLU A 198 18.11 28.65 -6.17
N LYS A 199 18.01 28.52 -7.50
CA LYS A 199 17.04 29.29 -8.29
C LYS A 199 15.60 29.00 -7.87
N PHE A 200 15.28 27.73 -7.60
CA PHE A 200 13.97 27.30 -7.13
C PHE A 200 13.60 27.96 -5.79
N PHE A 201 14.48 27.89 -4.78
CA PHE A 201 14.20 28.49 -3.47
C PHE A 201 14.18 30.02 -3.53
N LYS A 202 15.02 30.65 -4.35
CA LYS A 202 14.97 32.11 -4.57
C LYS A 202 13.63 32.58 -5.12
N GLN A 203 12.99 31.79 -6.00
CA GLN A 203 11.63 32.09 -6.48
C GLN A 203 10.57 32.03 -5.37
N MET A 204 10.83 31.26 -4.30
CA MET A 204 10.00 31.21 -3.10
C MET A 204 10.37 32.27 -2.06
N GLY A 205 11.28 33.19 -2.38
CA GLY A 205 11.79 34.18 -1.43
C GLY A 205 12.64 33.57 -0.31
N LYS A 206 13.29 32.43 -0.58
CA LYS A 206 14.10 31.68 0.38
C LYS A 206 15.53 31.46 -0.11
N ASP A 207 16.47 31.62 0.81
CA ASP A 207 17.85 31.21 0.61
C ASP A 207 18.09 29.82 1.23
N ILE A 208 19.07 29.12 0.67
CA ILE A 208 19.51 27.82 1.15
C ILE A 208 20.61 28.04 2.18
N LEU A 209 20.43 27.54 3.40
CA LEU A 209 21.43 27.63 4.45
C LEU A 209 22.61 26.70 4.17
N ALA A 210 22.33 25.46 3.76
CA ALA A 210 23.37 24.47 3.52
C ALA A 210 22.96 23.39 2.51
N PHE A 211 23.95 22.96 1.72
CA PHE A 211 23.90 21.75 0.91
C PHE A 211 24.70 20.64 1.62
N MET A 212 23.99 19.68 2.21
CA MET A 212 24.59 18.56 2.94
C MET A 212 24.87 17.40 1.97
N PRO A 213 26.12 16.89 1.86
CA PRO A 213 26.47 15.84 0.92
C PRO A 213 25.86 14.50 1.33
N TRP A 214 25.90 13.55 0.43
CA TRP A 214 25.71 12.14 0.72
C TRP A 214 26.93 11.60 1.50
N GLU A 215 26.69 10.77 2.50
CA GLU A 215 27.71 10.27 3.43
C GLU A 215 27.42 8.82 3.78
N ASP A 216 28.16 7.88 3.16
CA ASP A 216 28.02 6.43 3.37
C ASP A 216 28.19 6.00 4.83
N ALA A 217 29.04 6.73 5.56
CA ALA A 217 29.31 6.43 6.96
C ALA A 217 28.06 6.64 7.85
N LEU A 218 27.11 7.50 7.48
CA LEU A 218 25.88 7.71 8.28
C LEU A 218 25.08 6.42 8.43
N GLY A 219 24.80 5.73 7.32
CA GLY A 219 24.04 4.49 7.33
C GLY A 219 24.82 3.36 8.00
N THR A 220 26.10 3.23 7.68
CA THR A 220 26.97 2.18 8.23
C THR A 220 27.11 2.29 9.75
N LEU A 221 27.35 3.49 10.27
CA LEU A 221 27.46 3.72 11.71
C LEU A 221 26.11 3.59 12.42
N SER A 222 25.02 4.04 11.80
CA SER A 222 23.66 3.88 12.32
C SER A 222 23.30 2.41 12.53
N ASN A 223 23.65 1.52 11.58
CA ASN A 223 23.47 0.07 11.71
C ASN A 223 24.25 -0.55 12.88
N GLN A 224 25.27 0.15 13.40
CA GLN A 224 26.08 -0.25 14.54
C GLN A 224 25.70 0.48 15.83
N ASN A 225 24.61 1.25 15.85
CA ASN A 225 24.24 2.18 16.93
C ASN A 225 25.38 3.16 17.29
N ARG A 226 26.13 3.62 16.29
CA ARG A 226 27.19 4.62 16.41
C ARG A 226 26.78 5.91 15.72
N ILE A 227 27.32 7.04 16.18
CA ILE A 227 26.90 8.38 15.74
C ILE A 227 28.04 9.06 15.00
N LEU A 228 27.78 9.55 13.77
CA LEU A 228 28.81 10.10 12.89
C LEU A 228 29.66 11.20 13.52
N ILE A 229 29.07 12.19 14.19
CA ILE A 229 29.85 13.30 14.79
C ILE A 229 30.85 12.82 15.85
N VAL A 230 30.56 11.70 16.50
CA VAL A 230 31.44 11.09 17.52
C VAL A 230 32.57 10.33 16.83
N GLU A 231 32.25 9.52 15.83
CA GLU A 231 33.19 8.61 15.20
C GLU A 231 34.07 9.27 14.14
N GLN A 232 33.51 10.23 13.41
CA GLN A 232 34.15 10.92 12.29
C GLN A 232 33.92 12.44 12.38
N PRO A 233 34.40 13.13 13.44
CA PRO A 233 34.14 14.55 13.70
C PRO A 233 34.66 15.51 12.62
N ASN A 234 35.48 15.02 11.69
CA ASN A 234 36.12 15.79 10.63
C ASN A 234 35.60 15.45 9.23
N SER A 235 34.57 14.58 9.10
CA SER A 235 33.97 14.25 7.80
C SER A 235 33.41 15.50 7.12
N GLN A 236 33.30 15.47 5.80
CA GLN A 236 32.77 16.61 5.04
C GLN A 236 31.34 16.95 5.48
N TRP A 237 30.54 15.91 5.74
CA TRP A 237 29.19 16.07 6.26
C TRP A 237 29.15 16.83 7.59
N ILE A 238 30.03 16.48 8.54
CA ILE A 238 30.12 17.17 9.84
C ILE A 238 30.66 18.60 9.70
N ARG A 239 31.56 18.86 8.75
CA ARG A 239 32.03 20.23 8.49
C ARG A 239 30.88 21.13 8.03
N ILE A 240 29.98 20.63 7.18
CA ILE A 240 28.83 21.40 6.71
C ILE A 240 27.74 21.49 7.78
N LEU A 241 27.56 20.45 8.62
CA LEU A 241 26.69 20.52 9.80
C LEU A 241 27.06 21.70 10.73
N ARG A 242 28.33 22.11 10.79
CA ARG A 242 28.75 23.28 11.58
C ARG A 242 28.16 24.61 11.06
N VAL A 243 27.71 24.68 9.81
CA VAL A 243 26.94 25.83 9.29
C VAL A 243 25.60 25.93 10.01
N LEU A 244 24.89 24.80 10.17
CA LEU A 244 23.64 24.74 10.95
C LEU A 244 23.90 25.08 12.43
N LEU A 245 25.03 24.61 13.00
CA LEU A 245 25.44 24.99 14.35
C LEU A 245 25.63 26.52 14.47
N GLY A 246 26.27 27.14 13.47
CA GLY A 246 26.39 28.59 13.37
C GLY A 246 25.04 29.29 13.41
N ALA A 247 24.08 28.87 12.57
CA ALA A 247 22.73 29.42 12.58
C ALA A 247 22.05 29.32 13.97
N VAL A 248 22.20 28.17 14.66
CA VAL A 248 21.69 28.00 16.02
C VAL A 248 22.34 28.98 17.02
N THR A 249 23.64 29.26 16.89
CA THR A 249 24.35 30.20 17.78
C THR A 249 23.83 31.63 17.65
N GLU A 250 23.34 32.02 16.48
CA GLU A 250 22.86 33.37 16.19
C GLU A 250 21.45 33.64 16.71
N ILE A 251 20.69 32.60 17.08
CA ILE A 251 19.36 32.75 17.67
C ILE A 251 19.46 33.56 18.96
N LYS A 252 18.79 34.71 18.97
CA LYS A 252 18.54 35.53 20.16
C LYS A 252 17.27 35.01 20.85
N PRO A 253 17.38 34.41 22.05
CA PRO A 253 16.21 33.88 22.74
C PRO A 253 15.24 35.00 23.13
N ILE A 254 13.97 34.86 22.76
CA ILE A 254 12.89 35.77 23.15
C ILE A 254 12.00 35.05 24.17
N GLU A 255 11.38 35.79 25.08
CA GLU A 255 10.37 35.23 25.98
C GLU A 255 9.19 34.70 25.18
N LYS A 256 8.92 33.39 25.32
CA LYS A 256 7.92 32.69 24.50
C LYS A 256 6.54 32.81 25.11
N GLN A 257 5.54 33.11 24.28
CA GLN A 257 4.14 33.14 24.71
C GLN A 257 3.54 31.74 24.91
N TRP A 258 4.25 30.66 24.54
CA TRP A 258 3.80 29.27 24.64
C TRP A 258 2.32 29.12 24.26
N VAL A 259 2.01 29.32 22.97
CA VAL A 259 0.66 29.17 22.42
C VAL A 259 0.71 28.21 21.24
N SER A 260 -0.38 27.50 21.01
CA SER A 260 -0.59 26.63 19.83
C SER A 260 -1.79 27.16 19.05
N ASN A 261 -1.63 27.37 17.75
CA ASN A 261 -2.73 27.65 16.84
C ASN A 261 -3.48 26.37 16.45
N LEU A 262 -2.85 25.20 16.64
CA LEU A 262 -3.53 23.90 16.53
C LEU A 262 -4.43 23.69 17.74
N SER A 263 -5.75 23.71 17.53
CA SER A 263 -6.73 23.41 18.57
C SER A 263 -6.76 21.93 18.93
N SER A 264 -7.21 21.59 20.15
CA SER A 264 -7.43 20.19 20.54
C SER A 264 -8.42 19.46 19.63
N GLN A 265 -9.39 20.16 19.02
CA GLN A 265 -10.34 19.58 18.07
C GLN A 265 -9.68 19.25 16.72
N GLU A 266 -8.92 20.18 16.15
CA GLU A 266 -8.17 19.95 14.91
C GLU A 266 -7.10 18.87 15.09
N PHE A 267 -6.42 18.87 16.25
CA PHE A 267 -5.51 17.81 16.63
C PHE A 267 -6.25 16.46 16.70
N SER A 268 -7.38 16.37 17.41
CA SER A 268 -8.14 15.12 17.49
C SER A 268 -8.56 14.65 16.09
N HIS A 269 -9.08 15.55 15.25
CA HIS A 269 -9.51 15.22 13.89
C HIS A 269 -8.35 14.71 13.02
N GLY A 270 -7.23 15.44 12.99
CA GLY A 270 -6.05 15.05 12.21
C GLY A 270 -5.35 13.81 12.77
N SER A 271 -5.33 13.65 14.09
CA SER A 271 -4.81 12.46 14.77
C SER A 271 -5.71 11.26 14.48
N ASP A 272 -7.02 11.41 14.54
CA ASP A 272 -7.99 10.37 14.15
C ASP A 272 -7.84 10.00 12.67
N MET A 273 -7.45 10.91 11.77
CA MET A 273 -7.15 10.55 10.38
C MET A 273 -5.87 9.73 10.23
N LEU A 274 -4.85 9.97 11.07
CA LEU A 274 -3.63 9.16 11.13
C LEU A 274 -3.84 7.81 11.81
N TRP A 275 -4.74 7.78 12.78
CA TRP A 275 -5.04 6.64 13.63
C TRP A 275 -6.28 5.88 13.22
N ARG A 276 -7.01 6.36 12.21
CA ARG A 276 -8.01 5.59 11.49
C ARG A 276 -7.33 4.28 11.15
N PRO A 277 -7.73 3.19 11.80
CA PRO A 277 -7.26 1.91 11.36
C PRO A 277 -7.71 1.82 9.88
N MET A 278 -6.89 1.22 9.01
CA MET A 278 -7.55 0.30 8.09
C MET A 278 -8.29 -0.67 9.01
N GLU A 279 -9.56 -0.39 9.31
CA GLU A 279 -10.36 -1.23 10.17
C GLU A 279 -10.48 -2.58 9.48
N ARG A 280 -9.59 -3.50 9.87
CA ARG A 280 -10.07 -4.84 10.22
C ARG A 280 -11.09 -4.64 11.30
N GLN A 281 -12.31 -5.10 11.00
CA GLN A 281 -13.39 -5.32 11.93
C GLN A 281 -12.87 -6.07 13.18
N SER A 282 -12.49 -5.36 14.22
CA SER A 282 -12.36 -5.93 15.56
C SER A 282 -12.25 -4.83 16.62
N GLU A 283 -13.36 -4.16 16.88
CA GLU A 283 -13.72 -3.88 18.27
C GLU A 283 -15.11 -4.48 18.50
N ALA A 284 -15.10 -5.69 19.06
CA ALA A 284 -16.19 -6.10 19.92
C ALA A 284 -16.25 -5.13 21.12
N PRO A 285 -17.45 -4.77 21.61
CA PRO A 285 -17.61 -3.83 22.71
C PRO A 285 -16.97 -4.36 24.01
N ALA A 286 -16.53 -3.41 24.84
CA ALA A 286 -15.95 -3.65 26.15
C ALA A 286 -16.72 -4.68 26.98
N ALA A 287 -15.95 -5.61 27.52
CA ALA A 287 -16.38 -6.73 28.33
C ALA A 287 -17.35 -6.35 29.45
N GLN A 288 -18.59 -6.80 29.32
CA GLN A 288 -19.16 -7.61 30.38
C GLN A 288 -18.32 -8.88 30.49
N GLN A 289 -17.38 -8.89 31.42
CA GLN A 289 -16.78 -10.14 31.88
C GLN A 289 -17.88 -10.96 32.56
N SER A 290 -18.39 -11.96 31.85
CA SER A 290 -19.08 -13.11 32.41
C SER A 290 -19.09 -14.26 31.38
N GLN A 291 -18.11 -15.16 31.53
CA GLN A 291 -18.19 -16.60 31.27
C GLN A 291 -17.95 -17.26 29.89
N GLU A 292 -17.86 -16.61 28.73
CA GLU A 292 -17.80 -17.39 27.46
C GLU A 292 -16.44 -17.51 26.73
N ALA A 293 -15.36 -16.88 27.20
CA ALA A 293 -14.05 -16.94 26.52
C ALA A 293 -13.21 -18.21 26.82
N LYS A 294 -13.84 -19.39 26.85
CA LYS A 294 -13.18 -20.71 27.02
C LYS A 294 -13.45 -21.71 25.88
N SER A 295 -13.89 -21.27 24.71
CA SER A 295 -14.06 -22.14 23.53
C SER A 295 -13.21 -21.70 22.33
N ALA A 296 -11.88 -21.70 22.50
CA ALA A 296 -11.00 -21.86 21.34
C ALA A 296 -11.35 -23.22 20.70
N GLY A 297 -11.86 -23.19 19.46
CA GLY A 297 -12.58 -24.28 18.82
C GLY A 297 -11.89 -25.65 18.89
N VAL A 298 -12.41 -26.50 19.76
CA VAL A 298 -12.36 -27.95 19.58
C VAL A 298 -13.17 -28.27 18.32
N ARG A 299 -12.66 -29.09 17.40
CA ARG A 299 -13.49 -29.67 16.33
C ARG A 299 -14.63 -30.46 17.01
N THR A 300 -15.80 -29.86 17.16
CA THR A 300 -16.97 -30.50 17.81
C THR A 300 -17.59 -31.61 16.96
N ASP A 301 -17.16 -31.72 15.70
CA ASP A 301 -17.65 -32.67 14.70
C ASP A 301 -16.86 -33.98 14.65
N VAL A 302 -15.76 -34.12 15.41
CA VAL A 302 -14.96 -35.35 15.47
C VAL A 302 -14.52 -35.70 16.91
N PRO A 303 -14.30 -36.98 17.23
CA PRO A 303 -13.84 -37.40 18.56
C PRO A 303 -12.48 -36.81 18.98
N THR A 304 -12.21 -36.77 20.29
CA THR A 304 -10.96 -36.21 20.84
C THR A 304 -9.69 -36.95 20.42
N PHE A 305 -9.78 -38.24 20.11
CA PHE A 305 -8.65 -39.07 19.64
C PHE A 305 -8.36 -38.93 18.14
N TRP A 306 -9.12 -38.11 17.40
CA TRP A 306 -9.11 -38.08 15.94
C TRP A 306 -7.75 -37.74 15.33
N ASP A 307 -7.08 -36.73 15.86
CA ASP A 307 -5.80 -36.27 15.33
C ASP A 307 -4.64 -37.21 15.73
N ASP A 308 -4.66 -37.76 16.95
CA ASP A 308 -3.71 -38.78 17.40
C ASP A 308 -3.79 -40.06 16.54
N LEU A 309 -5.01 -40.49 16.23
CA LEU A 309 -5.27 -41.63 15.37
C LEU A 309 -4.77 -41.37 13.94
N LYS A 310 -5.02 -40.18 13.39
CA LYS A 310 -4.48 -39.79 12.07
C LYS A 310 -2.96 -39.80 12.07
N GLN A 311 -2.30 -39.27 13.10
CA GLN A 311 -0.84 -39.25 13.16
C GLN A 311 -0.25 -40.66 13.18
N LYS A 312 -0.85 -41.57 13.95
CA LYS A 312 -0.47 -42.99 13.99
C LYS A 312 -0.63 -43.65 12.63
N LEU A 313 -1.85 -43.62 12.07
CA LEU A 313 -2.14 -44.28 10.79
C LEU A 313 -1.37 -43.66 9.63
N HIS A 314 -1.15 -42.34 9.60
CA HIS A 314 -0.34 -41.71 8.56
C HIS A 314 1.07 -42.33 8.52
N ARG A 315 1.72 -42.53 9.67
CA ARG A 315 3.06 -43.15 9.73
C ARG A 315 3.04 -44.60 9.21
N ASP A 316 2.03 -45.36 9.61
CA ASP A 316 1.91 -46.78 9.25
C ASP A 316 1.57 -46.95 7.77
N VAL A 317 0.75 -46.06 7.19
CA VAL A 317 0.45 -46.04 5.75
C VAL A 317 1.69 -45.66 4.94
N VAL A 318 2.43 -44.62 5.33
CA VAL A 318 3.68 -44.25 4.64
C VAL A 318 4.68 -45.40 4.65
N THR A 319 4.85 -46.08 5.79
CA THR A 319 5.72 -47.26 5.91
C THR A 319 5.26 -48.39 4.98
N SER A 320 3.95 -48.63 4.90
CA SER A 320 3.38 -49.65 4.02
C SER A 320 3.56 -49.29 2.54
N MET A 321 3.42 -48.02 2.17
CA MET A 321 3.66 -47.54 0.81
C MET A 321 5.12 -47.71 0.38
N GLU A 322 6.08 -47.50 1.29
CA GLU A 322 7.51 -47.73 1.02
C GLU A 322 7.81 -49.22 0.80
N LEU A 323 7.26 -50.10 1.65
CA LEU A 323 7.41 -51.56 1.53
C LEU A 323 6.83 -52.09 0.21
N GLU A 324 5.67 -51.57 -0.19
CA GLU A 324 5.00 -51.94 -1.44
C GLU A 324 5.54 -51.18 -2.68
N ARG A 325 6.56 -50.32 -2.50
CA ARG A 325 7.17 -49.48 -3.55
C ARG A 325 6.14 -48.66 -4.34
N ILE A 326 5.10 -48.18 -3.66
CA ILE A 326 4.05 -47.35 -4.26
C ILE A 326 4.64 -45.97 -4.54
N LYS A 327 4.81 -45.63 -5.82
CA LYS A 327 5.23 -44.29 -6.25
C LYS A 327 4.02 -43.41 -6.50
N ILE A 328 4.01 -42.22 -5.93
CA ILE A 328 3.04 -41.18 -6.27
C ILE A 328 3.42 -40.65 -7.66
N SER A 329 2.49 -40.75 -8.60
CA SER A 329 2.65 -40.30 -9.98
C SER A 329 1.76 -39.08 -10.25
N ASP A 330 2.22 -38.17 -11.10
CA ASP A 330 1.49 -36.97 -11.53
C ASP A 330 0.44 -37.26 -12.61
N ASP A 331 0.32 -38.53 -13.05
CA ASP A 331 -0.61 -38.94 -14.11
C ASP A 331 -2.02 -39.24 -13.55
N GLY A 332 -3.06 -38.64 -14.14
CA GLY A 332 -4.42 -38.63 -13.58
C GLY A 332 -5.07 -40.02 -13.46
N GLN A 333 -4.74 -40.93 -14.37
CA GLN A 333 -5.20 -42.33 -14.31
C GLN A 333 -4.42 -43.15 -13.28
N ALA A 334 -3.09 -42.96 -13.21
CA ALA A 334 -2.24 -43.59 -12.20
C ALA A 334 -2.60 -43.13 -10.78
N ASN A 335 -3.10 -41.91 -10.64
CA ASN A 335 -3.52 -41.34 -9.36
C ASN A 335 -4.80 -42.00 -8.82
N GLN A 336 -5.73 -42.42 -9.69
CA GLN A 336 -6.92 -43.18 -9.25
C GLN A 336 -6.58 -44.58 -8.75
N GLU A 337 -5.70 -45.30 -9.44
CA GLU A 337 -5.24 -46.62 -8.98
C GLU A 337 -4.43 -46.52 -7.69
N THR A 338 -3.55 -45.51 -7.59
CA THR A 338 -2.78 -45.23 -6.37
C THR A 338 -3.71 -44.89 -5.21
N ARG A 339 -4.72 -44.04 -5.44
CA ARG A 339 -5.73 -43.70 -4.42
C ARG A 339 -6.50 -44.92 -3.95
N LYS A 340 -6.90 -45.84 -4.84
CA LYS A 340 -7.55 -47.11 -4.47
C LYS A 340 -6.65 -48.02 -3.64
N LYS A 341 -5.36 -48.13 -4.00
CA LYS A 341 -4.39 -48.93 -3.23
C LYS A 341 -4.18 -48.34 -1.82
N VAL A 342 -3.94 -47.04 -1.72
CA VAL A 342 -3.77 -46.36 -0.43
C VAL A 342 -5.05 -46.44 0.42
N ASP A 343 -6.23 -46.29 -0.19
CA ASP A 343 -7.52 -46.50 0.49
C ASP A 343 -7.65 -47.91 1.07
N SER A 344 -7.23 -48.94 0.33
CA SER A 344 -7.24 -50.33 0.82
C SER A 344 -6.29 -50.56 2.00
N ILE A 345 -5.10 -49.93 1.97
CA ILE A 345 -4.11 -49.97 3.06
C ILE A 345 -4.68 -49.28 4.31
N ILE A 346 -5.24 -48.08 4.16
CA ILE A 346 -5.88 -47.33 5.25
C ILE A 346 -7.01 -48.18 5.86
N ASN A 347 -7.85 -48.79 5.02
CA ASN A 347 -8.95 -49.63 5.49
C ASN A 347 -8.48 -50.88 6.24
N SER A 348 -7.40 -51.53 5.80
CA SER A 348 -6.81 -52.68 6.50
C SER A 348 -6.20 -52.28 7.84
N LEU A 349 -5.49 -51.16 7.90
CA LEU A 349 -4.90 -50.64 9.15
C LEU A 349 -5.99 -50.20 10.14
N LEU A 350 -7.04 -49.53 9.68
CA LEU A 350 -8.21 -49.19 10.50
C LEU A 350 -8.96 -50.42 11.03
N GLN A 351 -9.01 -51.52 10.28
CA GLN A 351 -9.61 -52.78 10.77
C GLN A 351 -8.78 -53.44 11.86
N LYS A 352 -7.44 -53.29 11.82
CA LYS A 352 -6.53 -53.83 12.84
C LYS A 352 -6.52 -52.98 14.12
N GLU A 353 -6.96 -51.73 14.04
CA GLU A 353 -7.04 -50.83 15.18
C GLU A 353 -8.33 -51.05 15.98
N SER A 354 -8.37 -52.13 16.77
CA SER A 354 -9.53 -52.53 17.59
C SER A 354 -9.87 -51.57 18.73
N SER A 355 -8.99 -50.62 19.02
CA SER A 355 -9.06 -49.72 20.17
C SER A 355 -10.02 -48.53 19.97
N VAL A 356 -10.50 -48.31 18.74
CA VAL A 356 -11.30 -47.14 18.36
C VAL A 356 -12.58 -47.52 17.64
N GLN A 357 -13.73 -47.09 18.16
CA GLN A 357 -15.03 -47.23 17.48
C GLN A 357 -15.37 -45.95 16.72
N LEU A 358 -15.42 -46.05 15.38
CA LEU A 358 -15.87 -44.97 14.49
C LEU A 358 -17.25 -45.33 13.91
N THR A 359 -18.16 -44.36 13.81
CA THR A 359 -19.38 -44.53 13.02
C THR A 359 -19.06 -44.66 11.54
N ARG A 360 -20.01 -45.13 10.72
CA ARG A 360 -19.81 -45.25 9.27
C ARG A 360 -19.45 -43.90 8.62
N GLU A 361 -20.11 -42.81 9.02
CA GLU A 361 -19.85 -41.46 8.52
C GLU A 361 -18.46 -40.95 8.95
N GLN A 362 -18.10 -41.14 10.22
CA GLN A 362 -16.78 -40.81 10.74
C GLN A 362 -15.68 -41.58 10.01
N ARG A 363 -15.86 -42.88 9.78
CA ARG A 363 -14.88 -43.69 9.05
C ARG A 363 -14.64 -43.16 7.64
N VAL A 364 -15.70 -42.84 6.89
CA VAL A 364 -15.58 -42.28 5.54
C VAL A 364 -14.87 -40.93 5.57
N LYS A 365 -15.23 -40.05 6.50
CA LYS A 365 -14.58 -38.75 6.68
C LYS A 365 -13.09 -38.89 7.02
N PHE A 366 -12.76 -39.78 7.96
CA PHE A 366 -11.38 -40.04 8.39
C PHE A 366 -10.51 -40.53 7.24
N ILE A 367 -11.01 -41.50 6.47
CA ILE A 367 -10.30 -42.06 5.31
C ILE A 367 -10.05 -40.97 4.27
N ASN A 368 -11.06 -40.15 3.96
CA ASN A 368 -10.90 -39.04 3.02
C ASN A 368 -9.89 -37.98 3.51
N GLU A 369 -9.94 -37.59 4.79
CA GLU A 369 -8.95 -36.67 5.37
C GLU A 369 -7.53 -37.25 5.24
N LEU A 370 -7.34 -38.53 5.56
CA LEU A 370 -6.03 -39.18 5.51
C LEU A 370 -5.53 -39.36 4.07
N LEU A 371 -6.42 -39.69 3.13
CA LEU A 371 -6.10 -39.73 1.70
C LEU A 371 -5.66 -38.36 1.18
N ASP A 372 -6.34 -37.30 1.58
CA ASP A 372 -6.01 -35.93 1.16
C ASP A 372 -4.69 -35.46 1.81
N GLU A 373 -4.34 -35.91 3.02
CA GLU A 373 -3.01 -35.69 3.63
C GLU A 373 -1.87 -36.43 2.90
N ILE A 374 -2.10 -37.67 2.48
CA ILE A 374 -1.07 -38.51 1.87
C ILE A 374 -0.88 -38.19 0.39
N LEU A 375 -1.97 -37.99 -0.34
CA LEU A 375 -1.98 -37.87 -1.80
C LEU A 375 -2.39 -36.48 -2.30
N GLY A 376 -3.14 -35.70 -1.52
CA GLY A 376 -3.68 -34.40 -1.91
C GLY A 376 -2.91 -33.20 -1.34
N LEU A 377 -3.62 -32.09 -1.12
CA LEU A 377 -3.08 -30.87 -0.50
C LEU A 377 -3.27 -30.83 1.02
N GLY A 378 -3.60 -31.96 1.64
CA GLY A 378 -3.82 -32.06 3.08
C GLY A 378 -4.97 -31.19 3.58
N PRO A 379 -4.82 -30.46 4.69
CA PRO A 379 -5.91 -29.70 5.31
C PRO A 379 -6.56 -28.63 4.42
N ILE A 380 -5.85 -28.16 3.38
CA ILE A 380 -6.35 -27.12 2.47
C ILE A 380 -7.07 -27.68 1.22
N GLU A 381 -7.10 -29.00 1.05
CA GLU A 381 -7.78 -29.65 -0.09
C GLU A 381 -9.26 -29.29 -0.14
N GLU A 382 -9.96 -29.36 0.99
CA GLU A 382 -11.38 -29.01 1.09
C GLU A 382 -11.64 -27.53 0.80
N LEU A 383 -10.75 -26.64 1.28
CA LEU A 383 -10.82 -25.20 1.01
C LEU A 383 -10.64 -24.89 -0.48
N THR A 384 -9.80 -25.67 -1.17
CA THR A 384 -9.54 -25.49 -2.61
C THR A 384 -10.75 -25.88 -3.46
N ARG A 385 -11.63 -26.77 -2.97
CA ARG A 385 -12.84 -27.19 -3.68
C ARG A 385 -14.00 -26.19 -3.56
N ASP A 386 -13.99 -25.33 -2.55
CA ASP A 386 -15.06 -24.36 -2.33
C ASP A 386 -14.91 -23.13 -3.26
N PRO A 387 -15.81 -22.93 -4.25
CA PRO A 387 -15.70 -21.83 -5.22
C PRO A 387 -15.93 -20.44 -4.60
N SER A 388 -16.45 -20.34 -3.38
CA SER A 388 -16.62 -19.05 -2.68
C SER A 388 -15.33 -18.48 -2.11
N ILE A 389 -14.27 -19.29 -2.02
CA ILE A 389 -12.96 -18.92 -1.48
C ILE A 389 -12.07 -18.40 -2.61
N THR A 390 -11.65 -17.14 -2.48
CA THR A 390 -10.81 -16.44 -3.46
C THR A 390 -9.33 -16.49 -3.13
N GLU A 391 -8.97 -16.72 -1.86
CA GLU A 391 -7.58 -16.81 -1.42
C GLU A 391 -7.43 -17.77 -0.24
N ILE A 392 -6.33 -18.51 -0.20
CA ILE A 392 -5.95 -19.42 0.90
C ILE A 392 -4.54 -19.03 1.34
N MET A 393 -4.34 -18.77 2.62
CA MET A 393 -3.04 -18.36 3.19
C MET A 393 -2.70 -19.26 4.37
N VAL A 394 -1.57 -19.96 4.29
CA VAL A 394 -0.99 -20.76 5.36
C VAL A 394 0.19 -19.97 5.91
N ASN A 395 0.02 -19.42 7.11
CA ASN A 395 1.04 -18.59 7.75
C ASN A 395 1.87 -19.37 8.79
N ALA A 396 1.29 -20.45 9.32
CA ALA A 396 1.90 -21.37 10.28
C ALA A 396 1.06 -22.66 10.33
N PRO A 397 1.53 -23.75 10.96
CA PRO A 397 0.76 -25.00 11.03
C PRO A 397 -0.65 -24.83 11.65
N ASP A 398 -0.79 -23.95 12.64
CA ASP A 398 -2.05 -23.66 13.31
C ASP A 398 -2.81 -22.44 12.75
N ARG A 399 -2.30 -21.80 11.69
CA ARG A 399 -2.82 -20.53 11.15
C ARG A 399 -3.07 -20.60 9.64
N VAL A 400 -4.24 -21.12 9.28
CA VAL A 400 -4.75 -21.15 7.91
C VAL A 400 -5.89 -20.14 7.76
N TYR A 401 -5.68 -19.10 6.96
CA TYR A 401 -6.66 -18.07 6.64
C TYR A 401 -7.24 -18.29 5.23
N ILE A 402 -8.46 -17.82 5.03
CA ILE A 402 -9.09 -17.74 3.71
C ILE A 402 -9.66 -16.35 3.48
N GLU A 403 -9.77 -15.95 2.21
CA GLU A 403 -10.61 -14.84 1.79
C GLU A 403 -11.93 -15.38 1.25
N ARG A 404 -13.05 -14.91 1.80
CA ARG A 404 -14.40 -15.14 1.27
C ARG A 404 -15.14 -13.82 1.20
N ALA A 405 -15.66 -13.48 0.02
CA ALA A 405 -16.40 -12.23 -0.23
C ALA A 405 -15.66 -10.96 0.25
N GLY A 406 -14.34 -10.89 0.05
CA GLY A 406 -13.53 -9.71 0.43
C GLY A 406 -13.11 -9.66 1.90
N LYS A 407 -13.44 -10.68 2.71
CA LYS A 407 -13.12 -10.75 4.14
C LYS A 407 -12.15 -11.89 4.44
N LEU A 408 -11.14 -11.61 5.26
CA LEU A 408 -10.19 -12.59 5.77
C LEU A 408 -10.76 -13.32 6.99
N ILE A 409 -10.74 -14.65 6.97
CA ILE A 409 -11.32 -15.51 8.00
C ILE A 409 -10.28 -16.55 8.41
N LEU A 410 -10.01 -16.69 9.71
CA LEU A 410 -9.22 -17.80 10.24
C LEU A 410 -10.05 -19.08 10.18
N THR A 411 -9.51 -20.14 9.61
CA THR A 411 -10.22 -21.41 9.44
C THR A 411 -10.02 -22.37 10.61
N LYS A 412 -10.83 -23.45 10.64
CA LYS A 412 -10.65 -24.57 11.56
C LYS A 412 -9.57 -25.58 11.12
N TYR A 413 -9.01 -25.43 9.92
CA TYR A 413 -8.04 -26.37 9.35
C TYR A 413 -6.63 -26.04 9.86
N LYS A 414 -5.87 -27.09 10.18
CA LYS A 414 -4.50 -26.98 10.70
C LYS A 414 -3.63 -28.06 10.07
N PHE A 415 -2.39 -27.70 9.80
CA PHE A 415 -1.33 -28.66 9.48
C PHE A 415 -0.76 -29.24 10.77
N ARG A 416 -0.28 -30.48 10.70
CA ARG A 416 0.38 -31.18 11.80
C ARG A 416 1.66 -30.47 12.22
N ASN A 417 2.48 -30.10 11.25
CA ASN A 417 3.80 -29.52 11.44
C ASN A 417 4.27 -28.79 10.18
N GLU A 418 5.40 -28.09 10.28
CA GLU A 418 6.02 -27.35 9.18
C GLU A 418 6.43 -28.28 8.03
N GLU A 419 6.88 -29.51 8.32
CA GLU A 419 7.26 -30.48 7.28
C GLU A 419 6.08 -30.83 6.36
N GLN A 420 4.86 -30.93 6.91
CA GLN A 420 3.67 -31.19 6.10
C GLN A 420 3.38 -30.02 5.14
N ILE A 421 3.58 -28.77 5.59
CA ILE A 421 3.42 -27.59 4.74
C ILE A 421 4.42 -27.66 3.58
N VAL A 422 5.69 -27.95 3.86
CA VAL A 422 6.74 -28.08 2.83
C VAL A 422 6.43 -29.23 1.85
N GLN A 423 5.91 -30.35 2.32
CA GLN A 423 5.48 -31.46 1.45
C GLN A 423 4.34 -31.02 0.51
N VAL A 424 3.34 -30.30 1.03
CA VAL A 424 2.25 -29.75 0.21
C VAL A 424 2.78 -28.75 -0.81
N MET A 425 3.68 -27.85 -0.42
CA MET A 425 4.35 -26.93 -1.36
C MET A 425 5.04 -27.69 -2.49
N LYS A 426 5.82 -28.73 -2.17
CA LYS A 426 6.51 -29.57 -3.17
C LYS A 426 5.53 -30.23 -4.13
N ARG A 427 4.40 -30.76 -3.64
CA ARG A 427 3.33 -31.35 -4.49
C ARG A 427 2.69 -30.33 -5.43
N ILE A 428 2.52 -29.09 -4.97
CA ILE A 428 1.94 -28.01 -5.80
C ILE A 428 2.90 -27.60 -6.92
N VAL A 429 4.20 -27.46 -6.62
CA VAL A 429 5.17 -26.88 -7.56
C VAL A 429 5.82 -27.91 -8.49
N ALA A 430 5.90 -29.19 -8.10
CA ALA A 430 6.57 -30.23 -8.90
C ALA A 430 5.93 -30.46 -10.29
N PRO A 431 4.59 -30.53 -10.45
CA PRO A 431 3.96 -30.67 -11.76
C PRO A 431 4.20 -29.48 -12.70
N LEU A 432 4.66 -28.34 -12.17
CA LEU A 432 4.99 -27.14 -12.93
C LEU A 432 6.46 -27.10 -13.37
N GLY A 433 7.23 -28.16 -13.08
CA GLY A 433 8.68 -28.21 -13.32
C GLY A 433 9.47 -27.27 -12.40
N ARG A 434 8.88 -26.85 -11.27
CA ARG A 434 9.51 -25.98 -10.26
C ARG A 434 9.94 -26.80 -9.04
N ARG A 435 10.87 -26.25 -8.26
CA ARG A 435 11.40 -26.87 -7.04
C ARG A 435 11.39 -25.86 -5.90
N ILE A 436 11.19 -26.38 -4.69
CA ILE A 436 11.30 -25.61 -3.44
C ILE A 436 12.08 -26.44 -2.42
N ASP A 437 13.24 -25.93 -2.03
CA ASP A 437 14.18 -26.51 -1.07
C ASP A 437 15.14 -25.42 -0.57
N GLU A 438 16.11 -25.77 0.28
CA GLU A 438 17.03 -24.81 0.89
C GLU A 438 17.88 -24.03 -0.15
N SER A 439 18.08 -24.58 -1.35
CA SER A 439 18.80 -23.90 -2.44
C SER A 439 17.91 -22.96 -3.25
N VAL A 440 16.60 -23.23 -3.30
CA VAL A 440 15.57 -22.41 -3.95
C VAL A 440 14.42 -22.19 -2.96
N PRO A 441 14.59 -21.32 -1.95
CA PRO A 441 13.65 -21.20 -0.82
C PRO A 441 12.39 -20.37 -1.13
N LEU A 442 12.27 -19.82 -2.35
CA LEU A 442 11.14 -19.03 -2.81
C LEU A 442 10.63 -19.56 -4.14
N VAL A 443 9.31 -19.67 -4.29
CA VAL A 443 8.66 -20.02 -5.55
C VAL A 443 7.44 -19.15 -5.76
N ASP A 444 7.36 -18.58 -6.96
CA ASP A 444 6.13 -18.03 -7.53
C ASP A 444 5.75 -18.87 -8.76
N ALA A 445 4.51 -19.32 -8.82
CA ALA A 445 4.06 -20.21 -9.88
C ALA A 445 2.57 -20.06 -10.19
N ARG A 446 2.21 -20.50 -11.39
CA ARG A 446 0.83 -20.52 -11.87
C ARG A 446 0.34 -21.95 -12.06
N LEU A 447 -0.81 -22.25 -11.48
CA LEU A 447 -1.47 -23.55 -11.57
C LEU A 447 -2.26 -23.70 -12.87
N LYS A 448 -2.60 -24.94 -13.24
CA LYS A 448 -3.36 -25.26 -14.46
C LYS A 448 -4.75 -24.64 -14.48
N ASP A 449 -5.37 -24.43 -13.32
CA ASP A 449 -6.65 -23.75 -13.16
C ASP A 449 -6.53 -22.21 -13.26
N GLY A 450 -5.31 -21.71 -13.45
CA GLY A 450 -4.98 -20.29 -13.55
C GLY A 450 -4.58 -19.66 -12.21
N SER A 451 -4.84 -20.30 -11.08
CA SER A 451 -4.54 -19.78 -9.73
C SER A 451 -3.05 -19.49 -9.56
N ARG A 452 -2.71 -18.47 -8.77
CA ARG A 452 -1.31 -18.14 -8.44
C ARG A 452 -0.93 -18.74 -7.10
N VAL A 453 0.30 -19.21 -7.01
CA VAL A 453 0.88 -19.77 -5.79
C VAL A 453 2.17 -19.05 -5.49
N ASN A 454 2.28 -18.53 -4.28
CA ASN A 454 3.52 -18.06 -3.70
C ASN A 454 3.87 -18.95 -2.50
N ALA A 455 5.10 -19.46 -2.46
CA ALA A 455 5.59 -20.29 -1.38
C ALA A 455 6.99 -19.85 -0.95
N ILE A 456 7.20 -19.71 0.36
CA ILE A 456 8.48 -19.31 0.96
C ILE A 456 8.79 -20.22 2.15
N ILE A 457 10.01 -20.73 2.23
CA ILE A 457 10.50 -21.57 3.34
C ILE A 457 11.65 -20.88 4.12
N PRO A 458 11.99 -21.35 5.33
CA PRO A 458 13.20 -20.89 6.03
C PRO A 458 14.48 -21.05 5.19
N PRO A 459 15.48 -20.18 5.35
CA PRO A 459 15.59 -19.12 6.36
C PRO A 459 14.88 -17.80 5.98
N LEU A 460 14.31 -17.67 4.78
CA LEU A 460 13.66 -16.42 4.32
C LEU A 460 12.37 -16.11 5.10
N SER A 461 11.60 -17.16 5.43
CA SER A 461 10.43 -17.02 6.30
C SER A 461 10.78 -17.40 7.73
N VAL A 462 11.05 -16.39 8.56
CA VAL A 462 11.51 -16.55 9.96
C VAL A 462 10.48 -17.26 10.83
N SER A 463 9.19 -17.17 10.50
CA SER A 463 8.09 -17.77 11.26
C SER A 463 7.70 -19.18 10.78
N GLY A 464 8.53 -19.83 9.96
CA GLY A 464 8.23 -21.13 9.35
C GLY A 464 7.73 -21.01 7.90
N PRO A 465 7.46 -22.12 7.20
CA PRO A 465 7.04 -22.12 5.80
C PRO A 465 5.68 -21.44 5.59
N THR A 466 5.58 -20.56 4.60
CA THR A 466 4.35 -19.81 4.26
C THR A 466 3.91 -20.08 2.82
N LEU A 467 2.60 -20.30 2.62
CA LEU A 467 1.99 -20.62 1.33
C LEU A 467 0.77 -19.74 1.10
N THR A 468 0.71 -19.05 -0.03
CA THR A 468 -0.45 -18.26 -0.46
C THR A 468 -0.94 -18.77 -1.81
N ILE A 469 -2.21 -19.17 -1.89
CA ILE A 469 -2.89 -19.55 -3.12
C ILE A 469 -3.97 -18.51 -3.41
N ARG A 470 -3.77 -17.72 -4.46
CA ARG A 470 -4.77 -16.76 -4.93
C ARG A 470 -5.50 -17.33 -6.13
N ARG A 471 -6.79 -17.56 -5.97
CA ARG A 471 -7.66 -18.16 -6.98
C ARG A 471 -8.28 -17.08 -7.84
N PHE A 472 -8.47 -17.41 -9.11
CA PHE A 472 -9.26 -16.58 -10.02
C PHE A 472 -10.70 -17.03 -9.99
N SER A 473 -11.63 -16.06 -9.88
CA SER A 473 -13.05 -16.34 -10.05
C SER A 473 -13.26 -16.97 -11.42
N GLN A 474 -13.86 -18.16 -11.46
CA GLN A 474 -14.11 -18.82 -12.74
C GLN A 474 -15.21 -18.14 -13.56
N LYS A 475 -16.05 -17.30 -12.92
CA LYS A 475 -17.12 -16.57 -13.59
C LYS A 475 -16.78 -15.07 -13.66
N PRO A 476 -16.71 -14.48 -14.88
CA PRO A 476 -16.67 -13.03 -15.07
C PRO A 476 -17.92 -12.36 -14.49
N PHE A 477 -17.79 -11.13 -13.99
CA PHE A 477 -18.94 -10.31 -13.62
C PHE A 477 -19.64 -9.78 -14.87
N THR A 478 -20.97 -9.85 -14.89
CA THR A 478 -21.78 -9.23 -15.95
C THR A 478 -22.11 -7.78 -15.59
N ASP A 479 -22.45 -6.99 -16.60
CA ASP A 479 -23.01 -5.65 -16.46
C ASP A 479 -24.29 -5.63 -15.62
N GLU A 480 -25.20 -6.56 -15.84
CA GLU A 480 -26.42 -6.73 -15.05
C GLU A 480 -26.12 -6.90 -13.54
N GLU A 481 -25.10 -7.69 -13.21
CA GLU A 481 -24.67 -7.90 -11.82
C GLU A 481 -24.06 -6.63 -11.21
N LEU A 482 -23.29 -5.86 -11.98
CA LEU A 482 -22.68 -4.60 -11.51
C LEU A 482 -23.71 -3.49 -11.35
N ILE A 483 -24.70 -3.40 -12.25
CA ILE A 483 -25.84 -2.47 -12.14
C ILE A 483 -26.67 -2.83 -10.91
N LYS A 484 -27.01 -4.12 -10.73
CA LYS A 484 -27.78 -4.60 -9.57
C LYS A 484 -27.07 -4.33 -8.23
N LYS A 485 -25.74 -4.36 -8.21
CA LYS A 485 -24.92 -4.01 -7.03
C LYS A 485 -24.81 -2.49 -6.79
N GLY A 486 -25.30 -1.66 -7.71
CA GLY A 486 -25.14 -0.21 -7.67
C GLY A 486 -23.69 0.23 -7.84
N SER A 487 -22.88 -0.56 -8.56
CA SER A 487 -21.48 -0.26 -8.88
C SER A 487 -21.35 0.69 -10.09
N VAL A 488 -22.33 0.70 -10.97
CA VAL A 488 -22.38 1.55 -12.16
C VAL A 488 -23.85 1.77 -12.54
N SER A 489 -24.19 2.92 -13.14
CA SER A 489 -25.55 3.15 -13.66
C SER A 489 -25.73 2.50 -15.04
N LEU A 490 -26.99 2.26 -15.43
CA LEU A 490 -27.33 1.77 -16.77
C LEU A 490 -26.80 2.71 -17.88
N ASP A 491 -27.04 4.01 -17.71
CA ASP A 491 -26.58 5.05 -18.65
C ASP A 491 -25.06 5.01 -18.86
N CYS A 492 -24.29 4.86 -17.78
CA CYS A 492 -22.83 4.69 -17.86
C CYS A 492 -22.46 3.45 -18.68
N VAL A 493 -23.09 2.31 -18.43
CA VAL A 493 -22.81 1.05 -19.14
C VAL A 493 -23.14 1.17 -20.62
N GLU A 494 -24.32 1.68 -20.97
CA GLU A 494 -24.74 1.82 -22.37
C GLU A 494 -23.86 2.81 -23.13
N PHE A 495 -23.46 3.92 -22.49
CA PHE A 495 -22.47 4.83 -23.07
C PHE A 495 -21.12 4.15 -23.31
N MET A 496 -20.54 3.49 -22.31
CA MET A 496 -19.24 2.83 -22.45
C MET A 496 -19.28 1.68 -23.47
N LYS A 497 -20.39 0.94 -23.55
CA LYS A 497 -20.63 -0.08 -24.56
C LYS A 497 -20.67 0.52 -25.96
N ALA A 498 -21.33 1.67 -26.15
CA ALA A 498 -21.30 2.39 -27.40
C ALA A 498 -19.88 2.88 -27.75
N CYS A 499 -19.11 3.37 -26.77
CA CYS A 499 -17.71 3.75 -26.96
C CYS A 499 -16.83 2.57 -27.42
N VAL A 500 -16.98 1.38 -26.83
CA VAL A 500 -16.24 0.18 -27.26
C VAL A 500 -16.58 -0.17 -28.71
N LYS A 501 -17.87 -0.15 -29.08
CA LYS A 501 -18.33 -0.42 -30.46
C LYS A 501 -17.85 0.64 -31.47
N LEU A 502 -17.75 1.89 -31.04
CA LEU A 502 -17.22 3.00 -31.84
C LEU A 502 -15.67 3.02 -31.87
N ARG A 503 -15.00 2.01 -31.33
CA ARG A 503 -13.53 1.94 -31.26
C ARG A 503 -12.89 3.14 -30.54
N LYS A 504 -13.54 3.69 -29.52
CA LYS A 504 -12.91 4.69 -28.64
C LYS A 504 -11.98 3.98 -27.66
N ASP A 505 -10.76 4.46 -27.54
CA ASP A 505 -9.78 3.96 -26.56
C ASP A 505 -10.18 4.35 -25.14
N ILE A 506 -10.20 3.36 -24.24
CA ILE A 506 -10.68 3.53 -22.86
C ILE A 506 -9.61 3.12 -21.87
N ILE A 507 -9.27 4.02 -20.95
CA ILE A 507 -8.40 3.76 -19.81
C ILE A 507 -9.25 3.60 -18.55
N ILE A 508 -9.12 2.47 -17.88
CA ILE A 508 -9.79 2.17 -16.61
C ILE A 508 -8.81 2.47 -15.47
N SER A 509 -9.10 3.52 -14.72
CA SER A 509 -8.29 4.02 -13.62
C SER A 509 -8.88 3.61 -12.27
N GLY A 510 -8.03 3.44 -11.26
CA GLY A 510 -8.45 3.14 -9.89
C GLY A 510 -7.33 2.62 -9.00
N GLY A 511 -7.54 2.72 -7.68
CA GLY A 511 -6.62 2.15 -6.69
C GLY A 511 -6.51 0.61 -6.73
N THR A 512 -5.65 0.05 -5.90
CA THR A 512 -5.58 -1.41 -5.69
C THR A 512 -6.91 -1.95 -5.16
N GLY A 513 -7.38 -3.06 -5.73
CA GLY A 513 -8.60 -3.74 -5.26
C GLY A 513 -9.93 -3.01 -5.55
N THR A 514 -9.93 -2.01 -6.44
CA THR A 514 -11.16 -1.32 -6.90
C THR A 514 -11.91 -2.09 -7.98
N GLY A 515 -11.31 -3.16 -8.55
CA GLY A 515 -11.95 -4.01 -9.55
C GLY A 515 -11.64 -3.63 -11.01
N LYS A 516 -10.51 -2.96 -11.29
CA LYS A 516 -10.11 -2.55 -12.66
C LYS A 516 -10.14 -3.69 -13.67
N THR A 517 -9.44 -4.80 -13.40
CA THR A 517 -9.40 -5.95 -14.31
C THR A 517 -10.76 -6.59 -14.51
N THR A 518 -11.60 -6.60 -13.47
CA THR A 518 -12.99 -7.05 -13.56
C THR A 518 -13.80 -6.18 -14.52
N PHE A 519 -13.68 -4.86 -14.38
CA PHE A 519 -14.38 -3.90 -15.23
C PHE A 519 -13.84 -3.92 -16.67
N LEU A 520 -12.52 -4.09 -16.83
CA LEU A 520 -11.88 -4.30 -18.12
C LEU A 520 -12.44 -5.53 -18.83
N ASN A 521 -12.57 -6.65 -18.11
CA ASN A 521 -13.11 -7.87 -18.68
C ASN A 521 -14.56 -7.69 -19.16
N MET A 522 -15.39 -6.99 -18.38
CA MET A 522 -16.75 -6.63 -18.78
C MET A 522 -16.78 -5.73 -20.02
N LEU A 523 -15.97 -4.67 -20.08
CA LEU A 523 -15.92 -3.82 -21.29
C LEU A 523 -15.40 -4.56 -22.52
N SER A 524 -14.42 -5.45 -22.33
CA SER A 524 -13.87 -6.26 -23.42
C SER A 524 -14.89 -7.23 -24.02
N SER A 525 -15.93 -7.64 -23.28
CA SER A 525 -17.01 -8.47 -23.83
C SER A 525 -17.95 -7.71 -24.76
N TYR A 526 -17.82 -6.38 -24.87
CA TYR A 526 -18.57 -5.58 -25.84
C TYR A 526 -17.86 -5.40 -27.17
N ILE A 527 -16.62 -5.88 -27.27
CA ILE A 527 -15.88 -5.92 -28.52
C ILE A 527 -16.63 -6.88 -29.48
N PRO A 528 -16.93 -6.47 -30.72
CA PRO A 528 -17.58 -7.33 -31.72
C PRO A 528 -16.86 -8.67 -31.94
N GLU A 529 -17.63 -9.73 -32.22
CA GLU A 529 -17.13 -11.11 -32.42
C GLU A 529 -16.23 -11.27 -33.66
N ASP A 530 -16.38 -10.38 -34.64
CA ASP A 530 -15.60 -10.38 -35.88
C ASP A 530 -14.22 -9.71 -35.75
N GLU A 531 -13.92 -9.10 -34.59
CA GLU A 531 -12.65 -8.44 -34.33
C GLU A 531 -11.63 -9.37 -33.67
N ARG A 532 -10.38 -9.32 -34.14
CA ARG A 532 -9.25 -10.04 -33.53
C ARG A 532 -8.72 -9.30 -32.32
N ILE A 533 -8.78 -9.94 -31.16
CA ILE A 533 -8.37 -9.35 -29.88
C ILE A 533 -7.06 -9.96 -29.39
N VAL A 534 -6.08 -9.12 -29.03
CA VAL A 534 -4.85 -9.57 -28.37
C VAL A 534 -4.79 -8.95 -26.98
N THR A 535 -4.83 -9.80 -25.94
CA THR A 535 -4.67 -9.37 -24.55
C THR A 535 -3.22 -9.52 -24.12
N VAL A 536 -2.68 -8.52 -23.42
CA VAL A 536 -1.32 -8.52 -22.84
C VAL A 536 -1.41 -8.29 -21.34
N GLU A 537 -0.97 -9.25 -20.53
CA GLU A 537 -1.12 -9.18 -19.08
C GLU A 537 0.14 -9.67 -18.35
N ASP A 538 0.41 -9.18 -17.13
CA ASP A 538 1.48 -9.75 -16.30
C ASP A 538 1.16 -11.18 -15.88
N THR A 539 -0.12 -11.46 -15.75
CA THR A 539 -0.65 -12.80 -15.59
C THR A 539 -2.02 -12.80 -16.24
N ALA A 540 -2.33 -13.81 -17.04
CA ALA A 540 -3.55 -13.77 -17.83
C ALA A 540 -4.82 -13.93 -16.96
N GLU A 541 -5.42 -12.84 -16.51
CA GLU A 541 -6.64 -12.78 -15.69
C GLU A 541 -7.90 -12.63 -16.55
N LEU A 542 -7.78 -12.01 -17.73
CA LEU A 542 -8.91 -11.77 -18.62
C LEU A 542 -9.51 -13.07 -19.19
N LYS A 543 -10.83 -13.03 -19.36
CA LYS A 543 -11.69 -14.12 -19.82
C LYS A 543 -12.74 -13.54 -20.75
N LEU A 544 -12.35 -13.43 -22.01
CA LEU A 544 -13.19 -12.96 -23.11
C LEU A 544 -14.08 -14.11 -23.61
N GLN A 545 -15.25 -13.75 -24.14
CA GLN A 545 -16.21 -14.71 -24.70
C GLN A 545 -15.96 -14.94 -26.20
N GLN A 546 -15.25 -14.01 -26.84
CA GLN A 546 -15.02 -14.00 -28.27
C GLN A 546 -14.04 -15.09 -28.71
N ASP A 547 -14.31 -15.68 -29.88
CA ASP A 547 -13.51 -16.77 -30.43
C ASP A 547 -12.13 -16.31 -30.93
N HIS A 548 -12.06 -15.13 -31.56
CA HIS A 548 -10.84 -14.63 -32.21
C HIS A 548 -9.90 -13.92 -31.23
N TRP A 549 -9.56 -14.59 -30.13
CA TRP A 549 -8.82 -14.06 -29.01
C TRP A 549 -7.44 -14.72 -28.85
N VAL A 550 -6.39 -13.90 -28.78
CA VAL A 550 -5.02 -14.31 -28.46
C VAL A 550 -4.59 -13.77 -27.11
N ARG A 551 -4.01 -14.64 -26.29
CA ARG A 551 -3.59 -14.34 -24.91
C ARG A 551 -2.08 -14.30 -24.82
N LEU A 552 -1.54 -13.15 -24.47
CA LEU A 552 -0.12 -12.95 -24.19
C LEU A 552 0.09 -12.65 -22.71
N GLU A 553 1.16 -13.22 -22.16
CA GLU A 553 1.50 -13.10 -20.75
C GLU A 553 2.99 -12.79 -20.62
N SER A 554 3.32 -11.80 -19.77
CA SER A 554 4.72 -11.49 -19.49
C SER A 554 5.40 -12.67 -18.79
N ARG A 555 6.72 -12.75 -18.91
CA ARG A 555 7.52 -13.78 -18.28
C ARG A 555 8.62 -13.13 -17.47
N PRO A 556 8.65 -13.31 -16.13
CA PRO A 556 9.79 -12.83 -15.34
C PRO A 556 11.07 -13.56 -15.75
N PRO A 557 12.26 -13.01 -15.46
CA PRO A 557 13.51 -13.71 -15.70
C PRO A 557 13.55 -15.04 -14.93
N ASN A 558 14.30 -16.01 -15.45
CA ASN A 558 14.61 -17.24 -14.74
C ASN A 558 15.53 -16.96 -13.53
N ILE A 559 15.85 -18.00 -12.75
CA ILE A 559 16.71 -17.90 -11.56
C ILE A 559 18.11 -17.32 -11.91
N GLU A 560 18.57 -17.49 -13.15
CA GLU A 560 19.83 -16.95 -13.67
C GLU A 560 19.71 -15.51 -14.21
N GLY A 561 18.56 -14.85 -14.03
CA GLY A 561 18.31 -13.49 -14.51
C GLY A 561 18.07 -13.39 -16.02
N LYS A 562 17.84 -14.50 -16.72
CA LYS A 562 17.72 -14.55 -18.19
C LYS A 562 16.30 -14.85 -18.66
N GLY A 563 16.01 -14.45 -19.89
CA GLY A 563 14.77 -14.81 -20.58
C GLY A 563 13.54 -14.07 -20.08
N GLU A 564 13.70 -12.89 -19.47
CA GLU A 564 12.59 -11.99 -19.22
C GLU A 564 11.89 -11.61 -20.54
N VAL A 565 10.57 -11.55 -20.51
CA VAL A 565 9.72 -11.02 -21.59
C VAL A 565 8.75 -10.05 -20.93
N THR A 566 8.93 -8.76 -21.18
CA THR A 566 8.16 -7.71 -20.52
C THR A 566 6.84 -7.44 -21.23
N ILE A 567 5.91 -6.73 -20.57
CA ILE A 567 4.69 -6.23 -21.22
C ILE A 567 5.03 -5.37 -22.44
N ARG A 568 6.09 -4.56 -22.36
CA ARG A 568 6.57 -3.73 -23.47
C ARG A 568 6.93 -4.58 -24.69
N ASP A 569 7.65 -5.68 -24.49
CA ASP A 569 8.04 -6.59 -25.57
C ASP A 569 6.81 -7.21 -26.25
N LEU A 570 5.81 -7.60 -25.45
CA LEU A 570 4.57 -8.18 -25.94
C LEU A 570 3.72 -7.15 -26.69
N VAL A 571 3.57 -5.93 -26.19
CA VAL A 571 2.83 -4.84 -26.87
C VAL A 571 3.46 -4.54 -28.23
N ARG A 572 4.80 -4.45 -28.30
CA ARG A 572 5.51 -4.29 -29.59
C ARG A 572 5.27 -5.46 -30.53
N ASN A 573 5.25 -6.67 -30.01
CA ASN A 573 4.96 -7.86 -30.80
C ASN A 573 3.52 -7.87 -31.32
N CYS A 574 2.54 -7.38 -30.54
CA CYS A 574 1.14 -7.26 -30.96
C CYS A 574 0.99 -6.52 -32.28
N LEU A 575 1.77 -5.45 -32.51
CA LEU A 575 1.73 -4.67 -33.75
C LEU A 575 2.04 -5.49 -35.03
N ARG A 576 2.64 -6.68 -34.87
CA ARG A 576 2.94 -7.62 -35.98
C ARG A 576 1.94 -8.76 -36.09
N MET A 577 0.99 -8.85 -35.16
CA MET A 577 -0.01 -9.92 -35.09
C MET A 577 -1.33 -9.58 -35.78
N ARG A 578 -1.39 -8.42 -36.45
CA ARG A 578 -2.59 -7.84 -37.07
C ARG A 578 -3.81 -7.85 -36.13
N PRO A 579 -3.72 -7.30 -34.91
CA PRO A 579 -4.88 -7.20 -34.04
C PRO A 579 -5.84 -6.12 -34.55
N ASP A 580 -7.14 -6.32 -34.35
CA ASP A 580 -8.12 -5.24 -34.42
C ASP A 580 -8.15 -4.49 -33.08
N ARG A 581 -7.94 -5.20 -31.96
CA ARG A 581 -7.91 -4.65 -30.60
C ARG A 581 -6.70 -5.13 -29.82
N ILE A 582 -6.08 -4.21 -29.09
CA ILE A 582 -5.06 -4.53 -28.09
C ILE A 582 -5.64 -4.20 -26.71
N VAL A 583 -5.62 -5.17 -25.81
CA VAL A 583 -6.09 -4.99 -24.43
C VAL A 583 -4.93 -5.20 -23.48
N VAL A 584 -4.52 -4.15 -22.77
CA VAL A 584 -3.40 -4.21 -21.82
C VAL A 584 -3.95 -4.32 -20.40
N GLY A 585 -3.72 -5.46 -19.75
CA GLY A 585 -4.27 -5.77 -18.44
C GLY A 585 -3.96 -4.72 -17.39
N GLU A 586 -2.71 -4.25 -17.32
CA GLU A 586 -2.31 -3.13 -16.48
C GLU A 586 -1.04 -2.46 -17.03
N VAL A 587 -1.06 -1.12 -17.08
CA VAL A 587 0.07 -0.29 -17.48
C VAL A 587 0.73 0.29 -16.23
N ARG A 588 2.02 0.02 -16.06
CA ARG A 588 2.85 0.33 -14.90
C ARG A 588 4.15 1.03 -15.25
N GLY A 589 4.61 0.98 -16.50
CA GLY A 589 5.91 1.50 -16.89
C GLY A 589 6.04 1.79 -18.40
N GLN A 590 7.18 1.41 -18.94
CA GLN A 590 7.67 1.84 -20.26
C GLN A 590 6.75 1.42 -21.43
N GLU A 591 5.96 0.36 -21.26
CA GLU A 591 4.95 -0.09 -22.20
C GLU A 591 3.88 0.96 -22.50
N ALA A 592 3.69 1.96 -21.63
CA ALA A 592 2.73 3.04 -21.84
C ALA A 592 2.98 3.77 -23.17
N LEU A 593 4.25 4.01 -23.53
CA LEU A 593 4.60 4.68 -24.78
C LEU A 593 4.20 3.84 -26.00
N ASP A 594 4.58 2.56 -26.00
CA ASP A 594 4.29 1.65 -27.11
C ASP A 594 2.77 1.38 -27.22
N MET A 595 2.04 1.38 -26.10
CA MET A 595 0.58 1.32 -26.09
C MET A 595 -0.05 2.57 -26.73
N LEU A 596 0.36 3.78 -26.33
CA LEU A 596 -0.15 5.02 -26.92
C LEU A 596 0.19 5.12 -28.42
N GLN A 597 1.37 4.62 -28.82
CA GLN A 597 1.71 4.51 -30.24
C GLN A 597 0.75 3.56 -30.96
N ALA A 598 0.46 2.39 -30.39
CA ALA A 598 -0.49 1.44 -30.97
C ALA A 598 -1.88 2.09 -31.17
N MET A 599 -2.39 2.77 -30.15
CA MET A 599 -3.67 3.50 -30.18
C MET A 599 -3.69 4.54 -31.31
N ASN A 600 -2.62 5.32 -31.47
CA ASN A 600 -2.52 6.32 -32.54
C ASN A 600 -2.21 5.74 -33.93
N THR A 601 -1.82 4.47 -34.05
CA THR A 601 -1.34 3.85 -35.32
C THR A 601 -2.21 2.68 -35.76
N GLY A 602 -3.53 2.90 -35.81
CA GLY A 602 -4.47 1.99 -36.45
C GLY A 602 -4.93 0.80 -35.61
N HIS A 603 -4.70 0.84 -34.29
CA HIS A 603 -5.23 -0.12 -33.32
C HIS A 603 -6.20 0.57 -32.35
N GLU A 604 -7.12 1.34 -32.93
CA GLU A 604 -8.13 2.10 -32.21
C GLU A 604 -9.04 1.20 -31.36
N GLY A 605 -9.57 1.77 -30.29
CA GLY A 605 -10.50 1.07 -29.42
C GLY A 605 -9.82 0.06 -28.49
N SER A 606 -8.54 0.26 -28.25
CA SER A 606 -7.76 -0.46 -27.26
C SER A 606 -8.24 -0.13 -25.85
N LEU A 607 -8.11 -1.10 -24.95
CA LEU A 607 -8.54 -0.98 -23.56
C LEU A 607 -7.35 -1.23 -22.64
N ALA A 608 -7.19 -0.42 -21.60
CA ALA A 608 -6.14 -0.67 -20.62
C ALA A 608 -6.54 -0.29 -19.21
N THR A 609 -5.85 -0.84 -18.21
CA THR A 609 -5.98 -0.36 -16.83
C THR A 609 -4.74 0.38 -16.34
N ILE A 610 -4.95 1.36 -15.46
CA ILE A 610 -3.87 2.09 -14.79
C ILE A 610 -4.20 2.31 -13.32
N HIS A 611 -3.19 2.26 -12.45
CA HIS A 611 -3.38 2.61 -11.05
C HIS A 611 -3.36 4.13 -10.87
N ALA A 612 -4.49 4.75 -10.51
CA ALA A 612 -4.58 6.17 -10.20
C ALA A 612 -5.78 6.48 -9.29
N ASN A 613 -5.70 7.57 -8.53
CA ASN A 613 -6.73 7.97 -7.57
C ASN A 613 -7.80 8.85 -8.21
N THR A 614 -7.47 9.53 -9.30
CA THR A 614 -8.38 10.39 -10.07
C THR A 614 -8.09 10.28 -11.57
N PRO A 615 -9.03 10.68 -12.46
CA PRO A 615 -8.76 10.76 -13.90
C PRO A 615 -7.55 11.63 -14.26
N ARG A 616 -7.37 12.74 -13.55
CA ARG A 616 -6.22 13.64 -13.74
C ARG A 616 -4.91 12.97 -13.33
N ASP A 617 -4.90 12.22 -12.23
CA ASP A 617 -3.72 11.44 -11.83
C ASP A 617 -3.37 10.36 -12.85
N ALA A 618 -4.38 9.74 -13.49
CA ALA A 618 -4.15 8.75 -14.54
C ALA A 618 -3.38 9.36 -15.72
N LEU A 619 -3.73 10.57 -16.15
CA LEU A 619 -3.01 11.31 -17.18
C LEU A 619 -1.57 11.63 -16.75
N THR A 620 -1.38 12.20 -15.56
CA THR A 620 -0.05 12.50 -15.01
C THR A 620 0.83 11.25 -14.93
N ARG A 621 0.25 10.10 -14.59
CA ARG A 621 0.97 8.82 -14.54
C ARG A 621 1.30 8.29 -15.93
N LEU A 622 0.39 8.39 -16.89
CA LEU A 622 0.70 8.06 -18.29
C LEU A 622 1.86 8.92 -18.81
N GLU A 623 1.87 10.22 -18.51
CA GLU A 623 3.00 11.10 -18.85
C GLU A 623 4.31 10.59 -18.23
N ALA A 624 4.33 10.34 -16.93
CA ALA A 624 5.52 9.86 -16.23
C ALA A 624 6.02 8.51 -16.78
N MET A 625 5.12 7.56 -17.04
CA MET A 625 5.46 6.25 -17.59
C MET A 625 6.06 6.33 -18.99
N CYS A 626 5.56 7.23 -19.83
CA CYS A 626 6.12 7.43 -21.16
C CYS A 626 7.52 8.05 -21.11
N LEU A 627 7.79 8.96 -20.17
CA LEU A 627 9.13 9.52 -19.95
C LEU A 627 10.13 8.44 -19.52
N MET A 628 9.69 7.43 -18.74
CA MET A 628 10.53 6.29 -18.35
C MET A 628 10.92 5.39 -19.54
N ALA A 629 10.17 5.43 -20.65
CA ALA A 629 10.42 4.59 -21.82
C ALA A 629 11.66 5.01 -22.64
N GLY A 630 12.33 6.10 -22.25
CA GLY A 630 13.58 6.59 -22.81
C GLY A 630 13.41 7.41 -24.10
N ALA A 631 12.20 7.85 -24.43
CA ALA A 631 11.96 8.71 -25.57
C ALA A 631 12.29 10.17 -25.21
N GLU A 632 13.18 10.80 -25.97
CA GLU A 632 13.48 12.24 -25.90
C GLU A 632 12.35 13.07 -26.52
N LEU A 633 11.11 12.84 -26.10
CA LEU A 633 9.96 13.61 -26.56
C LEU A 633 9.76 14.82 -25.62
N PRO A 634 9.62 16.04 -26.16
CA PRO A 634 9.24 17.17 -25.34
C PRO A 634 7.84 16.94 -24.75
N ILE A 635 7.61 17.44 -23.53
CA ILE A 635 6.37 17.18 -22.76
C ILE A 635 5.09 17.52 -23.53
N TRP A 636 5.11 18.58 -24.35
CA TRP A 636 3.95 18.98 -25.15
C TRP A 636 3.60 17.93 -26.21
N ALA A 637 4.59 17.26 -26.82
CA ALA A 637 4.37 16.23 -27.83
C ALA A 637 3.82 14.94 -27.18
N LEU A 638 4.29 14.63 -25.98
CA LEU A 638 3.74 13.52 -25.20
C LEU A 638 2.28 13.77 -24.83
N ARG A 639 1.95 14.99 -24.38
CA ARG A 639 0.57 15.38 -24.08
C ARG A 639 -0.34 15.36 -25.30
N GLU A 640 0.18 15.78 -26.46
CA GLU A 640 -0.53 15.66 -27.74
C GLU A 640 -0.82 14.20 -28.07
N MET A 641 0.17 13.32 -27.94
CA MET A 641 0.03 11.89 -28.19
C MET A 641 -0.98 11.23 -27.25
N ILE A 642 -0.99 11.59 -25.96
CA ILE A 642 -1.99 11.10 -24.98
C ILE A 642 -3.37 11.63 -25.34
N SER A 643 -3.49 12.93 -25.63
CA SER A 643 -4.77 13.55 -25.95
C SER A 643 -5.39 13.03 -27.25
N SER A 644 -4.57 12.57 -28.19
CA SER A 644 -5.02 11.97 -29.45
C SER A 644 -5.37 10.49 -29.28
N ALA A 645 -4.63 9.75 -28.44
CA ALA A 645 -4.84 8.32 -28.24
C ALA A 645 -6.01 8.01 -27.30
N VAL A 646 -6.12 8.71 -26.17
CA VAL A 646 -7.06 8.33 -25.10
C VAL A 646 -8.34 9.14 -25.27
N HIS A 647 -9.47 8.44 -25.41
CA HIS A 647 -10.77 9.09 -25.59
C HIS A 647 -11.56 9.19 -24.27
N VAL A 648 -11.55 8.12 -23.47
CA VAL A 648 -12.33 8.05 -22.23
C VAL A 648 -11.50 7.48 -21.08
N ILE A 649 -11.60 8.08 -19.90
CA ILE A 649 -11.10 7.54 -18.63
C ILE A 649 -12.27 7.15 -17.75
N VAL A 650 -12.28 5.91 -17.27
CA VAL A 650 -13.28 5.40 -16.32
C VAL A 650 -12.62 5.25 -14.96
N GLN A 651 -13.02 6.06 -13.98
CA GLN A 651 -12.48 6.00 -12.63
C GLN A 651 -13.30 5.06 -11.74
N LEU A 652 -12.63 4.08 -11.16
CA LEU A 652 -13.18 3.18 -10.15
C LEU A 652 -12.66 3.54 -8.75
N THR A 653 -13.57 3.61 -7.79
CA THR A 653 -13.24 3.84 -6.39
C THR A 653 -13.85 2.73 -5.53
N ARG A 654 -13.08 2.25 -4.55
CA ARG A 654 -13.58 1.42 -3.46
C ARG A 654 -13.91 2.33 -2.29
N PHE A 655 -15.15 2.31 -1.86
CA PHE A 655 -15.64 3.11 -0.73
C PHE A 655 -15.36 2.41 0.61
N SER A 656 -15.56 3.15 1.70
CA SER A 656 -15.32 2.68 3.08
C SER A 656 -16.14 1.43 3.46
N ASP A 657 -17.34 1.28 2.89
CA ASP A 657 -18.21 0.12 3.08
C ASP A 657 -17.79 -1.11 2.24
N GLY A 658 -16.67 -1.00 1.51
CA GLY A 658 -16.16 -2.04 0.63
C GLY A 658 -16.83 -2.10 -0.75
N THR A 659 -17.88 -1.31 -0.99
CA THR A 659 -18.50 -1.23 -2.32
C THR A 659 -17.53 -0.61 -3.31
N ARG A 660 -17.59 -1.09 -4.56
CA ARG A 660 -16.79 -0.57 -5.68
C ARG A 660 -17.74 0.13 -6.61
N LYS A 661 -17.45 1.38 -6.98
CA LYS A 661 -18.29 2.14 -7.91
C LYS A 661 -17.45 2.86 -8.96
N VAL A 662 -18.03 3.06 -10.14
CA VAL A 662 -17.57 4.03 -11.13
C VAL A 662 -17.84 5.42 -10.57
N THR A 663 -16.80 6.22 -10.30
CA THR A 663 -16.96 7.56 -9.72
C THR A 663 -16.87 8.68 -10.73
N ALA A 664 -16.23 8.43 -11.86
CA ALA A 664 -16.19 9.33 -12.99
C ALA A 664 -16.09 8.55 -14.30
N VAL A 665 -16.77 9.03 -15.32
CA VAL A 665 -16.50 8.70 -16.73
C VAL A 665 -16.14 10.02 -17.40
N THR A 666 -14.88 10.16 -17.77
CA THR A 666 -14.26 11.42 -18.20
C THR A 666 -13.82 11.32 -19.64
N GLU A 667 -14.30 12.22 -20.50
CA GLU A 667 -13.82 12.41 -21.87
C GLU A 667 -12.52 13.23 -21.87
N ILE A 668 -11.57 12.86 -22.72
CA ILE A 668 -10.45 13.72 -23.11
C ILE A 668 -10.90 14.57 -24.29
N THR A 669 -10.93 15.88 -24.11
CA THR A 669 -11.52 16.80 -25.09
C THR A 669 -10.48 17.47 -25.99
N GLY A 670 -9.19 17.33 -25.68
CA GLY A 670 -8.09 17.94 -26.42
C GLY A 670 -6.97 18.39 -25.48
N ARG A 671 -6.18 19.36 -25.95
CA ARG A 671 -5.11 20.01 -25.18
C ARG A 671 -5.16 21.50 -25.42
N GLU A 672 -4.86 22.27 -24.38
CA GLU A 672 -4.60 23.71 -24.47
C GLU A 672 -3.26 24.01 -23.78
N GLU A 673 -2.38 24.70 -24.49
CA GLU A 673 -1.00 24.97 -24.06
C GLU A 673 -0.30 23.72 -23.47
N ASN A 674 -0.07 23.69 -22.16
CA ASN A 674 0.61 22.60 -21.47
C ASN A 674 -0.34 21.71 -20.66
N GLN A 675 -1.65 21.67 -20.93
CA GLN A 675 -2.59 20.85 -20.17
C GLN A 675 -3.55 20.07 -21.07
N ILE A 676 -3.72 18.78 -20.77
CA ILE A 676 -4.75 17.94 -21.39
C ILE A 676 -6.11 18.36 -20.80
N LEU A 677 -7.06 18.70 -21.67
CA LEU A 677 -8.40 19.10 -21.32
C LEU A 677 -9.30 17.88 -21.15
N THR A 678 -10.11 17.91 -20.11
CA THR A 678 -10.99 16.79 -19.74
C THR A 678 -12.38 17.30 -19.39
N HIS A 679 -13.40 16.53 -19.72
CA HIS A 679 -14.78 16.81 -19.34
C HIS A 679 -15.42 15.54 -18.76
N ASP A 680 -15.99 15.64 -17.57
CA ASP A 680 -16.71 14.49 -17.01
C ASP A 680 -18.06 14.38 -17.68
N ILE A 681 -18.41 13.20 -18.16
CA ILE A 681 -19.72 12.87 -18.75
C ILE A 681 -20.67 12.34 -17.67
N PHE A 682 -20.14 11.51 -16.77
CA PHE A 682 -20.88 10.97 -15.63
C PHE A 682 -20.07 11.06 -14.34
N ARG A 683 -20.76 11.29 -13.23
CA ARG A 683 -20.18 11.32 -11.88
C ARG A 683 -21.03 10.52 -10.90
N TYR A 684 -20.38 9.97 -9.88
CA TYR A 684 -21.05 9.49 -8.68
C TYR A 684 -20.78 10.47 -7.52
N TYR A 685 -21.84 10.99 -6.92
CA TYR A 685 -21.75 11.84 -5.75
C TYR A 685 -22.14 11.05 -4.50
N GLN A 686 -21.19 10.87 -3.59
CA GLN A 686 -21.48 10.37 -2.24
C GLN A 686 -22.13 11.49 -1.43
N THR A 687 -23.32 11.24 -0.89
CA THR A 687 -24.08 12.21 -0.08
C THR A 687 -23.98 11.92 1.42
N GLY A 688 -23.49 10.74 1.81
CA GLY A 688 -23.26 10.39 3.21
C GLY A 688 -23.05 8.91 3.46
N LEU A 689 -23.27 8.51 4.71
CA LEU A 689 -23.30 7.12 5.16
C LEU A 689 -24.66 6.84 5.81
N ASP A 690 -25.20 5.63 5.65
CA ASP A 690 -26.40 5.20 6.37
C ASP A 690 -26.09 4.79 7.83
N SER A 691 -27.13 4.42 8.59
CA SER A 691 -26.99 3.98 9.99
C SER A 691 -26.15 2.72 10.17
N SER A 692 -25.88 1.98 9.09
CA SER A 692 -25.00 0.79 9.05
C SER A 692 -23.63 1.10 8.44
N SER A 693 -23.26 2.39 8.32
CA SER A 693 -22.03 2.86 7.67
C SER A 693 -21.87 2.48 6.20
N LYS A 694 -22.97 2.20 5.50
CA LYS A 694 -23.00 1.95 4.06
C LYS A 694 -23.00 3.26 3.29
N VAL A 695 -22.33 3.31 2.15
CA VAL A 695 -22.25 4.52 1.33
C VAL A 695 -23.59 4.81 0.65
N ILE A 696 -24.10 6.03 0.88
CA ILE A 696 -25.24 6.61 0.19
C ILE A 696 -24.73 7.63 -0.83
N GLY A 697 -25.29 7.59 -2.03
CA GLY A 697 -24.98 8.54 -3.10
C GLY A 697 -25.71 8.16 -4.38
N TYR A 698 -25.53 8.95 -5.42
CA TYR A 698 -26.23 8.77 -6.70
C TYR A 698 -25.31 9.02 -7.89
N PHE A 699 -25.65 8.39 -9.01
CA PHE A 699 -25.02 8.66 -10.30
C PHE A 699 -25.77 9.78 -11.00
N THR A 700 -25.06 10.66 -11.69
CA THR A 700 -25.65 11.71 -12.53
C THR A 700 -24.78 11.99 -13.74
N ALA A 701 -25.40 12.37 -14.84
CA ALA A 701 -24.72 13.01 -15.95
C ALA A 701 -24.39 14.48 -15.59
N THR A 702 -23.47 15.08 -16.33
CA THR A 702 -22.97 16.44 -16.09
C THR A 702 -23.63 17.51 -16.97
N GLY A 703 -24.38 17.09 -18.00
CA GLY A 703 -25.25 17.97 -18.78
C GLY A 703 -24.90 18.07 -20.26
N ASP A 704 -23.65 17.78 -20.63
CA ASP A 704 -23.18 17.88 -22.02
C ASP A 704 -22.84 16.48 -22.59
N PRO A 705 -23.24 16.19 -23.84
CA PRO A 705 -22.80 14.98 -24.53
C PRO A 705 -21.32 15.07 -24.91
N PRO A 706 -20.63 13.95 -25.14
CA PRO A 706 -19.23 13.96 -25.56
C PRO A 706 -19.05 14.67 -26.91
N ARG A 707 -17.86 15.22 -27.18
CA ARG A 707 -17.56 15.91 -28.44
C ARG A 707 -17.75 15.00 -29.66
N PHE A 708 -17.50 13.71 -29.50
CA PHE A 708 -17.72 12.68 -30.52
C PHE A 708 -19.15 12.13 -30.56
N PHE A 709 -20.15 12.77 -29.94
CA PHE A 709 -21.52 12.23 -29.91
C PHE A 709 -22.12 11.97 -31.30
N LYS A 710 -21.85 12.83 -32.28
CA LYS A 710 -22.33 12.65 -33.67
C LYS A 710 -21.74 11.41 -34.35
N ASP A 711 -20.59 10.93 -33.88
CA ASP A 711 -19.95 9.73 -34.42
C ASP A 711 -20.84 8.49 -34.19
N PHE A 712 -21.62 8.46 -33.09
CA PHE A 712 -22.57 7.37 -32.85
C PHE A 712 -23.63 7.28 -33.96
N GLU A 713 -24.25 8.41 -34.31
CA GLU A 713 -25.29 8.47 -35.34
C GLU A 713 -24.75 8.09 -36.72
N THR A 714 -23.57 8.60 -37.08
CA THR A 714 -22.92 8.27 -38.36
C THR A 714 -22.55 6.79 -38.50
N HIS A 715 -22.36 6.08 -37.38
CA HIS A 715 -22.12 4.63 -37.33
C HIS A 715 -23.40 3.82 -37.08
N GLY A 716 -24.59 4.43 -37.22
CA GLY A 716 -25.88 3.76 -37.05
C GLY A 716 -26.21 3.35 -35.61
N MET A 717 -25.48 3.86 -34.62
CA MET A 717 -25.71 3.61 -33.20
C MET A 717 -26.71 4.62 -32.63
N ARG A 718 -27.78 4.12 -32.00
CA ARG A 718 -28.77 4.96 -31.33
C ARG A 718 -28.39 5.16 -29.87
N VAL A 719 -27.75 6.28 -29.56
CA VAL A 719 -27.48 6.71 -28.18
C VAL A 719 -28.40 7.91 -27.88
N PRO A 720 -29.36 7.80 -26.95
CA PRO A 720 -30.27 8.89 -26.63
C PRO A 720 -29.49 10.06 -25.99
N ILE A 721 -29.69 11.27 -26.51
CA ILE A 721 -29.00 12.47 -26.00
C ILE A 721 -29.43 12.81 -24.58
N GLU A 722 -30.64 12.39 -24.19
CA GLU A 722 -31.24 12.55 -22.86
C GLU A 722 -30.41 11.87 -21.76
N MET A 723 -29.61 10.86 -22.14
CA MET A 723 -28.70 10.16 -21.24
C MET A 723 -27.67 11.09 -20.58
N PHE A 724 -27.29 12.16 -21.28
CA PHE A 724 -26.26 13.11 -20.82
C PHE A 724 -26.82 14.29 -20.04
N TRP A 725 -28.15 14.43 -19.97
CA TRP A 725 -28.78 15.56 -19.30
C TRP A 725 -28.74 15.41 -17.79
N THR A 726 -28.54 16.52 -17.10
CA THR A 726 -28.75 16.61 -15.65
C THR A 726 -30.23 16.39 -15.32
N GLU A 727 -30.52 15.98 -14.09
CA GLU A 727 -31.91 15.82 -13.62
C GLU A 727 -32.71 17.13 -13.71
N GLU A 728 -32.04 18.28 -13.57
CA GLU A 728 -32.67 19.59 -13.77
C GLU A 728 -33.04 19.84 -15.24
N GLN A 729 -32.12 19.56 -16.18
CA GLN A 729 -32.38 19.68 -17.61
C GLN A 729 -33.53 18.76 -18.07
N LYS A 730 -33.59 17.52 -17.54
CA LYS A 730 -34.69 16.59 -17.80
C LYS A 730 -36.02 17.17 -17.32
N LYS A 731 -36.10 17.70 -16.09
CA LYS A 731 -37.31 18.31 -15.53
C LYS A 731 -37.77 19.56 -16.29
N GLN A 732 -36.84 20.44 -16.67
CA GLN A 732 -37.16 21.65 -17.42
C GLN A 732 -37.74 21.36 -18.81
N ARG A 733 -37.35 20.24 -19.42
CA ARG A 733 -37.84 19.82 -20.75
C ARG A 733 -39.10 18.96 -20.69
N LEU A 734 -39.37 18.27 -19.58
CA LEU A 734 -40.65 17.57 -19.34
C LEU A 734 -41.80 18.54 -19.02
N ASN A 735 -41.48 19.74 -18.52
CA ASN A 735 -42.45 20.80 -18.22
C ASN A 735 -42.69 21.76 -19.41
N LYS A 736 -42.05 21.52 -20.55
CA LYS A 736 -42.29 22.20 -21.83
C LYS A 736 -42.92 21.20 -22.80
#